data_AF-A0A1F9LZ41-F1
#
_entry.id   AF-A0A1F9LZ41-F1
#
_cell.length_a   1.000
_cell.length_b   1.000
_cell.length_c   1.000
_cell.angle_alpha   90.00
_cell.angle_beta   90.00
_cell.angle_gamma   90.00
#
_symmetry.space_group_name_H-M   'P 1'
#
loop_
_entity.id
_entity.type
_entity.pdbx_description
1 polymer ?
#
loop_
_entity_poly.entity_id
_entity_poly.type
_entity_poly.pdbx_seq_one_letter_code
_entity_poly.pdbx_strand_id
1 'polypeptide(L)'
;MGMIENTDQSPRPFRLGLIAMPWALFNRPSVQLGALKGYLAQAAPEVQVACLHPYLGLARELGLELYQQISQDVWLCEGLYAGLLFPQQREVLRGFLAKRLKNCQAAGAWDLAELSSSSAQTKLMPFGCIDRLWQKVDDHLQLWLARQNWGQFALVGFSVCFNQLLASLYAAQQIKLLQPQLPIVFGGSSCVTEMGRSLLATFPWLDYVVPGEGELALANLCQALAGQQTVLAPQIMSRKTPATGEPLACGQLKTLDALPTPDYDDYFSDLRREFSGEPFVPELPVEFSRGCWWGKCTFCNLNLQWHGYRGKTAAQMEQEVLSLSARHGCLDFSFTDNVLPGKEAPAFFTRMAAGEKDLRFFAEIRVNQRGETLKGYRQGGLLAVQAGIEALSQGLLARMRKGATVMENLALMKESLALGIRLDGNLITCFPQSTEAEVAETLVNLDFVLPFTPLTAATFFLGYGCEVACKPEAYGIRAMVQHPHNRKLFPPQLLPSLTLLINDYHGDRAHQRRLWQPVVKKIRVWQQFHEARRSPAHLLPPLSYRDAGNFLLIRQELPGQAALHHRLRGASRAIYLACETIVEFAELARLFPQLSPAQLATFLEELAAKRLLFTQGTRYLALAVHKEKGLGAVNE
;
A
#
# COMPACT_ATOMS: atom_id res chain seq x y z
N MET A 1 -27.76 16.26 -63.89
CA MET A 1 -27.40 15.05 -63.12
C MET A 1 -26.61 15.52 -61.91
N GLY A 2 -27.28 15.82 -60.81
CA GLY A 2 -26.65 16.32 -59.58
C GLY A 2 -26.04 15.14 -58.81
N MET A 3 -24.76 15.25 -58.46
CA MET A 3 -24.10 14.34 -57.55
C MET A 3 -24.63 14.58 -56.14
N ILE A 4 -25.24 13.56 -55.55
CA ILE A 4 -25.57 13.51 -54.13
C ILE A 4 -24.31 13.00 -53.44
N GLU A 5 -23.55 13.90 -52.83
CA GLU A 5 -22.56 13.52 -51.81
C GLU A 5 -23.34 13.04 -50.59
N ASN A 6 -23.35 11.73 -50.41
CA ASN A 6 -23.91 11.08 -49.23
C ASN A 6 -22.89 11.20 -48.09
N THR A 7 -22.93 12.31 -47.36
CA THR A 7 -22.18 12.49 -46.10
C THR A 7 -22.92 11.76 -44.98
N ASP A 8 -22.85 10.43 -44.99
CA ASP A 8 -23.16 9.62 -43.83
C ASP A 8 -22.02 9.77 -42.80
N GLN A 9 -21.97 10.94 -42.15
CA GLN A 9 -21.10 11.20 -41.00
C GLN A 9 -21.94 11.06 -39.74
N SER A 10 -22.31 9.83 -39.40
CA SER A 10 -22.62 9.51 -38.01
C SER A 10 -21.48 10.03 -37.14
N PRO A 11 -21.72 10.89 -36.13
CA PRO A 11 -20.66 11.48 -35.32
C PRO A 11 -19.82 10.37 -34.70
N ARG A 12 -18.49 10.46 -34.82
CA ARG A 12 -17.59 9.47 -34.21
C ARG A 12 -17.88 9.43 -32.70
N PRO A 13 -18.05 8.23 -32.12
CA PRO A 13 -18.32 8.10 -30.69
C PRO A 13 -17.17 8.71 -29.88
N PHE A 14 -17.49 9.39 -28.78
CA PHE A 14 -16.47 9.95 -27.90
C PHE A 14 -15.70 8.81 -27.24
N ARG A 15 -14.42 8.67 -27.59
CA ARG A 15 -13.55 7.61 -27.06
C ARG A 15 -12.56 8.16 -26.06
N LEU A 16 -12.58 7.60 -24.86
CA LEU A 16 -11.66 7.89 -23.77
C LEU A 16 -10.68 6.73 -23.60
N GLY A 17 -9.37 7.00 -23.73
CA GLY A 17 -8.32 6.06 -23.36
C GLY A 17 -7.87 6.31 -21.92
N LEU A 18 -7.97 5.32 -21.04
CA LEU A 18 -7.47 5.41 -19.67
C LEU A 18 -6.22 4.55 -19.48
N ILE A 19 -5.16 5.12 -18.95
CA ILE A 19 -3.84 4.48 -18.88
C ILE A 19 -3.38 4.33 -17.43
N ALA A 20 -2.92 3.13 -17.09
CA ALA A 20 -2.14 2.85 -15.89
C ALA A 20 -0.72 2.50 -16.32
N MET A 21 0.25 3.33 -15.96
CA MET A 21 1.66 3.14 -16.36
C MET A 21 2.36 2.14 -15.43
N PRO A 22 3.53 1.59 -15.82
CA PRO A 22 4.48 1.06 -14.86
C PRO A 22 4.73 2.09 -13.72
N TRP A 23 4.85 1.68 -12.47
CA TRP A 23 5.11 0.31 -12.00
C TRP A 23 3.95 -0.33 -11.23
N ALA A 24 2.73 -0.29 -11.80
CA ALA A 24 1.60 -1.06 -11.28
C ALA A 24 1.94 -2.56 -11.19
N LEU A 25 1.45 -3.25 -10.16
CA LEU A 25 1.69 -4.69 -10.02
C LEU A 25 1.06 -5.44 -11.19
N PHE A 26 1.84 -6.27 -11.89
CA PHE A 26 1.37 -6.95 -13.09
C PHE A 26 0.20 -7.91 -12.82
N ASN A 27 0.10 -8.44 -11.60
CA ASN A 27 -0.91 -9.42 -11.20
C ASN A 27 -2.18 -8.79 -10.61
N ARG A 28 -2.35 -7.46 -10.74
CA ARG A 28 -3.53 -6.75 -10.26
C ARG A 28 -3.95 -5.70 -11.30
N PRO A 29 -5.23 -5.66 -11.74
CA PRO A 29 -5.71 -4.54 -12.54
C PRO A 29 -5.68 -3.23 -11.73
N SER A 30 -5.77 -2.08 -12.41
CA SER A 30 -5.93 -0.80 -11.71
C SER A 30 -7.38 -0.64 -11.25
N VAL A 31 -7.59 -0.55 -9.93
CA VAL A 31 -8.91 -0.27 -9.36
C VAL A 31 -9.48 1.06 -9.85
N GLN A 32 -8.63 2.07 -10.04
CA GLN A 32 -9.03 3.39 -10.53
C GLN A 32 -9.59 3.30 -11.94
N LEU A 33 -8.90 2.60 -12.84
CA LEU A 33 -9.37 2.43 -14.21
C LEU A 33 -10.69 1.67 -14.26
N GLY A 34 -10.79 0.55 -13.54
CA GLY A 34 -12.02 -0.23 -13.52
C GLY A 34 -13.22 0.49 -12.90
N ALA A 35 -13.00 1.24 -11.82
CA ALA A 35 -14.03 2.07 -11.19
C ALA A 35 -14.51 3.20 -12.11
N LEU A 36 -13.58 3.92 -12.77
CA LEU A 36 -13.93 4.98 -13.70
C LEU A 36 -14.66 4.44 -14.94
N LYS A 37 -14.21 3.31 -15.50
CA LYS A 37 -14.87 2.65 -16.64
C LYS A 37 -16.28 2.19 -16.27
N GLY A 38 -16.43 1.49 -15.15
CA GLY A 38 -17.74 1.04 -14.66
C GLY A 38 -18.69 2.21 -14.41
N TYR A 39 -18.22 3.27 -13.75
CA TYR A 39 -19.01 4.47 -13.50
C TYR A 39 -19.44 5.18 -14.79
N LEU A 40 -18.52 5.40 -15.72
CA LEU A 40 -18.82 6.08 -16.99
C LEU A 40 -19.77 5.27 -17.87
N ALA A 41 -19.67 3.93 -17.88
CA ALA A 41 -20.60 3.09 -18.62
C ALA A 41 -22.07 3.28 -18.16
N GLN A 42 -22.28 3.61 -16.88
CA GLN A 42 -23.60 3.91 -16.33
C GLN A 42 -23.99 5.39 -16.46
N ALA A 43 -23.08 6.31 -16.16
CA ALA A 43 -23.36 7.74 -16.05
C ALA A 43 -23.25 8.52 -17.38
N ALA A 44 -22.51 7.98 -18.35
CA ALA A 44 -22.25 8.57 -19.66
C ALA A 44 -22.09 7.45 -20.73
N PRO A 45 -23.16 6.67 -21.03
CA PRO A 45 -23.10 5.49 -21.90
C PRO A 45 -22.66 5.79 -23.33
N GLU A 46 -22.71 7.06 -23.76
CA GLU A 46 -22.18 7.55 -25.03
C GLU A 46 -20.65 7.60 -25.09
N VAL A 47 -19.98 7.58 -23.93
CA VAL A 47 -18.52 7.56 -23.81
C VAL A 47 -18.01 6.13 -23.87
N GLN A 48 -17.27 5.82 -24.93
CA GLN A 48 -16.57 4.54 -25.06
C GLN A 48 -15.23 4.62 -24.33
N VAL A 49 -15.06 3.82 -23.28
CA VAL A 49 -13.83 3.79 -22.47
C VAL A 49 -12.99 2.57 -22.85
N ALA A 50 -11.71 2.79 -23.13
CA ALA A 50 -10.72 1.73 -23.28
C ALA A 50 -9.63 1.89 -22.21
N CYS A 51 -9.45 0.88 -21.36
CA CYS A 51 -8.36 0.86 -20.39
C CYS A 51 -7.11 0.20 -20.99
N LEU A 52 -5.94 0.82 -20.82
CA LEU A 52 -4.67 0.41 -21.41
C LEU A 52 -3.64 0.12 -20.32
N HIS A 53 -3.00 -1.05 -20.40
CA HIS A 53 -2.12 -1.57 -19.35
C HIS A 53 -0.68 -1.85 -19.86
N PRO A 54 0.08 -0.82 -20.29
CA PRO A 54 1.44 -1.01 -20.80
C PRO A 54 2.37 -1.76 -19.84
N TYR A 55 2.11 -1.71 -18.54
CA TYR A 55 2.91 -2.43 -17.56
C TYR A 55 2.92 -3.96 -17.71
N LEU A 56 1.90 -4.57 -18.33
CA LEU A 56 1.89 -6.01 -18.58
C LEU A 56 2.97 -6.41 -19.58
N GLY A 57 3.11 -5.66 -20.67
CA GLY A 57 4.14 -5.91 -21.66
C GLY A 57 5.54 -5.65 -21.10
N LEU A 58 5.73 -4.60 -20.29
CA LEU A 58 7.00 -4.34 -19.62
C LEU A 58 7.35 -5.46 -18.62
N ALA A 59 6.38 -5.94 -17.85
CA ALA A 59 6.58 -7.05 -16.90
C ALA A 59 6.99 -8.34 -17.63
N ARG A 60 6.37 -8.65 -18.77
CA ARG A 60 6.81 -9.76 -19.63
C ARG A 60 8.25 -9.56 -20.09
N GLU A 61 8.56 -8.37 -20.57
CA GLU A 61 9.88 -8.08 -21.14
C GLU A 61 11.00 -8.11 -20.10
N LEU A 62 10.78 -7.63 -18.89
CA LEU A 62 11.78 -7.68 -17.81
C LEU A 62 11.83 -9.04 -17.11
N GLY A 63 10.77 -9.84 -17.23
CA GLY A 63 10.51 -10.98 -16.38
C GLY A 63 9.78 -10.56 -15.11
N LEU A 64 8.81 -11.38 -14.70
CA LEU A 64 7.89 -11.08 -13.60
C LEU A 64 8.62 -10.81 -12.26
N GLU A 65 9.66 -11.60 -11.96
CA GLU A 65 10.41 -11.46 -10.71
C GLU A 65 11.19 -10.14 -10.64
N LEU A 66 11.93 -9.79 -11.70
CA LEU A 66 12.66 -8.53 -11.75
C LEU A 66 11.72 -7.33 -11.73
N TYR A 67 10.62 -7.39 -12.50
CA TYR A 67 9.60 -6.35 -12.48
C TYR A 67 9.04 -6.15 -11.06
N GLN A 68 8.69 -7.24 -10.36
CA GLN A 68 8.17 -7.19 -8.99
C GLN A 68 9.18 -6.54 -8.04
N GLN A 69 10.46 -6.95 -8.09
CA GLN A 69 11.51 -6.36 -7.26
C GLN A 69 11.74 -4.88 -7.56
N ILE A 70 11.63 -4.45 -8.82
CA ILE A 70 11.70 -3.03 -9.19
C ILE A 70 10.49 -2.26 -8.63
N SER A 71 9.28 -2.80 -8.79
CA SER A 71 8.03 -2.15 -8.36
C SER A 71 7.96 -1.86 -6.86
N GLN A 72 8.76 -2.56 -6.05
CA GLN A 72 8.87 -2.38 -4.60
C GLN A 72 9.79 -1.21 -4.19
N ASP A 73 10.58 -0.64 -5.09
CA ASP A 73 11.44 0.52 -4.82
C ASP A 73 11.00 1.74 -5.64
N VAL A 74 10.27 2.66 -4.98
CA VAL A 74 9.79 3.93 -5.57
C VAL A 74 10.89 4.71 -6.30
N TRP A 75 12.11 4.71 -5.78
CA TRP A 75 13.19 5.52 -6.33
C TRP A 75 13.84 4.86 -7.53
N LEU A 76 13.82 3.52 -7.59
CA LEU A 76 14.22 2.77 -8.77
C LEU A 76 13.18 2.94 -9.88
N CYS A 77 11.90 2.81 -9.53
CA CYS A 77 10.75 3.04 -10.41
C CYS A 77 10.79 4.41 -11.10
N GLU A 78 10.78 5.47 -10.30
CA GLU A 78 10.79 6.86 -10.78
C GLU A 78 12.11 7.19 -11.47
N GLY A 79 13.24 6.65 -10.97
CA GLY A 79 14.56 6.91 -11.55
C GLY A 79 14.79 6.33 -12.94
N LEU A 80 14.16 5.20 -13.27
CA LEU A 80 14.21 4.64 -14.62
C LEU A 80 13.54 5.60 -15.62
N TYR A 81 12.34 6.10 -15.32
CA TYR A 81 11.69 7.09 -16.19
C TYR A 81 12.27 8.50 -16.09
N ALA A 82 12.88 8.88 -14.97
CA ALA A 82 13.63 10.14 -14.85
C ALA A 82 14.76 10.23 -15.88
N GLY A 83 15.50 9.13 -16.07
CA GLY A 83 16.58 9.08 -17.06
C GLY A 83 16.07 9.16 -18.50
N LEU A 84 14.83 8.76 -18.78
CA LEU A 84 14.21 8.88 -20.10
C LEU A 84 13.64 10.29 -20.34
N LEU A 85 12.91 10.83 -19.36
CA LEU A 85 12.31 12.17 -19.45
C LEU A 85 13.34 13.30 -19.35
N PHE A 86 14.42 13.10 -18.59
CA PHE A 86 15.49 14.07 -18.39
C PHE A 86 16.86 13.43 -18.65
N PRO A 87 17.26 13.23 -19.94
CA PRO A 87 18.52 12.57 -20.29
C PRO A 87 19.77 13.19 -19.64
N GLN A 88 19.76 14.50 -19.37
CA GLN A 88 20.82 15.21 -18.67
C GLN A 88 21.06 14.72 -17.23
N GLN A 89 20.08 14.08 -16.60
CA GLN A 89 20.22 13.50 -15.26
C GLN A 89 20.81 12.07 -15.27
N ARG A 90 20.97 11.43 -16.44
CA ARG A 90 21.46 10.05 -16.54
C ARG A 90 22.81 9.84 -15.84
N GLU A 91 23.72 10.81 -15.93
CA GLU A 91 25.03 10.71 -15.27
C GLU A 91 24.90 10.53 -13.75
N VAL A 92 24.10 11.39 -13.10
CA VAL A 92 23.84 11.33 -11.66
C VAL A 92 23.03 10.09 -11.29
N LEU A 93 22.10 9.66 -12.16
CA LEU A 93 21.20 8.53 -11.92
C LEU A 93 21.92 7.19 -12.02
N ARG A 94 22.92 7.01 -12.89
CA ARG A 94 23.62 5.73 -13.07
C ARG A 94 24.08 5.10 -11.76
N GLY A 95 24.84 5.86 -10.96
CA GLY A 95 25.32 5.38 -9.65
C GLY A 95 24.20 5.20 -8.62
N PHE A 96 23.15 6.04 -8.70
CA PHE A 96 22.00 5.96 -7.81
C PHE A 96 21.17 4.70 -8.04
N LEU A 97 20.86 4.38 -9.30
CA LEU A 97 20.08 3.21 -9.70
C LEU A 97 20.88 1.93 -9.54
N ALA A 98 22.15 1.92 -9.94
CA ALA A 98 23.02 0.75 -9.78
C ALA A 98 23.13 0.29 -8.31
N LYS A 99 23.13 1.22 -7.35
CA LYS A 99 23.15 0.88 -5.92
C LYS A 99 21.85 0.22 -5.45
N ARG A 100 20.71 0.61 -6.01
CA ARG A 100 19.38 0.07 -5.65
C ARG A 100 19.14 -1.26 -6.32
N LEU A 101 19.51 -1.39 -7.59
CA LEU A 101 19.37 -2.62 -8.36
C LEU A 101 20.16 -3.79 -7.74
N LYS A 102 21.25 -3.52 -7.01
CA LYS A 102 21.97 -4.55 -6.22
C LYS A 102 21.13 -5.24 -5.15
N ASN A 103 20.03 -4.65 -4.72
CA ASN A 103 19.10 -5.28 -3.78
C ASN A 103 18.09 -6.20 -4.48
N CYS A 104 18.02 -6.16 -5.82
CA CYS A 104 17.18 -7.04 -6.63
C CYS A 104 17.97 -8.33 -6.91
N GLN A 105 17.58 -9.44 -6.28
CA GLN A 105 18.22 -10.74 -6.49
C GLN A 105 18.12 -11.20 -7.95
N ALA A 106 16.97 -10.95 -8.59
CA ALA A 106 16.72 -11.32 -9.98
C ALA A 106 17.59 -10.54 -10.97
N ALA A 107 18.11 -9.36 -10.58
CA ALA A 107 18.98 -8.57 -11.45
C ALA A 107 20.33 -9.25 -11.72
N GLY A 108 20.83 -10.09 -10.80
CA GLY A 108 22.04 -10.88 -11.02
C GLY A 108 21.84 -12.01 -12.04
N ALA A 109 20.66 -12.66 -12.03
CA ALA A 109 20.29 -13.67 -13.02
C ALA A 109 20.02 -13.04 -14.40
N TRP A 110 19.47 -11.82 -14.44
CA TRP A 110 19.30 -11.04 -15.66
C TRP A 110 20.63 -10.73 -16.34
N ASP A 111 21.68 -10.38 -15.57
CA ASP A 111 23.03 -10.17 -16.08
C ASP A 111 23.64 -11.47 -16.66
N LEU A 112 23.44 -12.62 -15.98
CA LEU A 112 24.02 -13.91 -16.37
C LEU A 112 23.31 -14.61 -17.54
N ALA A 113 21.98 -14.53 -17.63
CA ALA A 113 21.20 -15.20 -18.67
C ALA A 113 21.50 -14.64 -20.07
N GLU A 114 21.67 -13.32 -20.21
CA GLU A 114 22.01 -12.71 -21.51
C GLU A 114 23.51 -12.80 -21.84
N LEU A 115 24.40 -12.84 -20.83
CA LEU A 115 25.83 -13.11 -21.04
C LEU A 115 26.10 -14.52 -21.60
N SER A 116 25.21 -15.49 -21.38
CA SER A 116 25.33 -16.83 -21.98
C SER A 116 25.10 -16.86 -23.51
N SER A 117 24.59 -15.77 -24.09
CA SER A 117 24.41 -15.61 -25.54
C SER A 117 25.55 -14.85 -26.25
N SER A 118 26.50 -14.28 -25.49
CA SER A 118 27.68 -13.60 -26.04
C SER A 118 28.96 -14.12 -25.40
N SER A 119 29.85 -14.68 -26.20
CA SER A 119 31.15 -15.23 -25.79
C SER A 119 32.12 -14.13 -25.35
N ALA A 120 31.92 -13.54 -24.17
CA ALA A 120 32.89 -12.68 -23.52
C ALA A 120 32.67 -12.68 -22.00
N GLN A 121 33.49 -13.44 -21.28
CA GLN A 121 33.64 -13.35 -19.83
C GLN A 121 34.28 -12.00 -19.48
N THR A 122 33.45 -10.97 -19.33
CA THR A 122 33.87 -9.71 -18.72
C THR A 122 32.90 -9.40 -17.60
N LYS A 123 33.40 -9.31 -16.36
CA LYS A 123 32.64 -8.75 -15.21
C LYS A 123 32.08 -7.40 -15.65
N LEU A 124 30.79 -7.35 -16.01
CA LEU A 124 30.16 -6.14 -16.51
C LEU A 124 30.26 -5.05 -15.43
N MET A 125 30.74 -3.86 -15.80
CA MET A 125 30.61 -2.71 -14.93
C MET A 125 29.12 -2.49 -14.62
N PRO A 126 28.73 -2.22 -13.36
CA PRO A 126 27.32 -2.06 -12.98
C PRO A 126 26.59 -0.94 -13.73
N PHE A 127 27.32 -0.05 -14.42
CA PHE A 127 26.76 1.02 -15.25
C PHE A 127 26.18 0.53 -16.58
N GLY A 128 26.78 -0.49 -17.21
CA GLY A 128 26.27 -1.02 -18.49
C GLY A 128 24.91 -1.71 -18.36
N CYS A 129 24.62 -2.26 -17.17
CA CYS A 129 23.33 -2.84 -16.82
C CYS A 129 22.20 -1.79 -16.81
N ILE A 130 22.46 -0.59 -16.26
CA ILE A 130 21.45 0.48 -16.18
C ILE A 130 21.14 1.07 -17.56
N ASP A 131 22.15 1.31 -18.40
CA ASP A 131 21.92 1.85 -19.75
C ASP A 131 21.11 0.86 -20.62
N ARG A 132 21.36 -0.46 -20.48
CA ARG A 132 20.54 -1.50 -21.12
C ARG A 132 19.11 -1.53 -20.57
N LEU A 133 18.95 -1.41 -19.25
CA LEU A 133 17.61 -1.38 -18.64
C LEU A 133 16.81 -0.16 -19.11
N TRP A 134 17.44 1.02 -19.21
CA TRP A 134 16.82 2.19 -19.82
C TRP A 134 16.40 1.95 -21.26
N GLN A 135 17.28 1.39 -22.09
CA GLN A 135 16.97 1.06 -23.47
C GLN A 135 15.76 0.14 -23.56
N LYS A 136 15.71 -0.91 -22.73
CA LYS A 136 14.61 -1.87 -22.72
C LYS A 136 13.27 -1.25 -22.29
N VAL A 137 13.30 -0.40 -21.26
CA VAL A 137 12.11 0.34 -20.80
C VAL A 137 11.62 1.31 -21.87
N ASP A 138 12.54 1.98 -22.57
CA ASP A 138 12.19 2.91 -23.66
C ASP A 138 11.66 2.16 -24.89
N ASP A 139 12.38 1.14 -25.39
CA ASP A 139 11.98 0.30 -26.52
C ASP A 139 10.58 -0.28 -26.32
N HIS A 140 10.31 -0.78 -25.11
CA HIS A 140 8.99 -1.26 -24.73
C HIS A 140 7.92 -0.16 -24.90
N LEU A 141 8.17 1.03 -24.34
CA LEU A 141 7.22 2.13 -24.42
C LEU A 141 7.00 2.58 -25.87
N GLN A 142 8.07 2.76 -26.65
CA GLN A 142 7.98 3.16 -28.04
C GLN A 142 7.21 2.15 -28.88
N LEU A 143 7.46 0.85 -28.67
CA LEU A 143 6.73 -0.23 -29.33
C LEU A 143 5.25 -0.24 -28.93
N TRP A 144 4.94 -0.05 -27.64
CA TRP A 144 3.56 0.05 -27.18
C TRP A 144 2.85 1.26 -27.78
N LEU A 145 3.49 2.44 -27.79
CA LEU A 145 2.96 3.67 -28.37
C LEU A 145 2.65 3.50 -29.86
N ALA A 146 3.55 2.86 -30.63
CA ALA A 146 3.40 2.63 -32.06
C ALA A 146 2.24 1.68 -32.42
N ARG A 147 1.84 0.80 -31.50
CA ARG A 147 0.71 -0.13 -31.69
C ARG A 147 -0.66 0.51 -31.48
N GLN A 148 -0.72 1.69 -30.87
CA GLN A 148 -1.99 2.35 -30.58
C GLN A 148 -2.43 3.24 -31.74
N ASN A 149 -3.72 3.21 -32.06
CA ASN A 149 -4.34 4.21 -32.94
C ASN A 149 -4.78 5.43 -32.12
N TRP A 150 -3.86 6.36 -31.84
CA TRP A 150 -4.14 7.54 -31.01
C TRP A 150 -5.22 8.45 -31.56
N GLY A 151 -5.38 8.52 -32.89
CA GLY A 151 -6.39 9.33 -33.56
C GLY A 151 -7.84 8.88 -33.31
N GLN A 152 -8.04 7.71 -32.70
CA GLN A 152 -9.36 7.23 -32.32
C GLN A 152 -9.86 7.87 -31.01
N PHE A 153 -8.97 8.41 -30.18
CA PHE A 153 -9.32 8.94 -28.86
C PHE A 153 -9.63 10.44 -28.94
N ALA A 154 -10.67 10.86 -28.22
CA ALA A 154 -11.00 12.27 -28.01
C ALA A 154 -10.37 12.82 -26.72
N LEU A 155 -9.99 11.95 -25.79
CA LEU A 155 -9.31 12.26 -24.55
C LEU A 155 -8.47 11.06 -24.10
N VAL A 156 -7.28 11.31 -23.56
CA VAL A 156 -6.49 10.30 -22.85
C VAL A 156 -6.28 10.71 -21.40
N GLY A 157 -6.62 9.81 -20.48
CA GLY A 157 -6.47 9.99 -19.04
C GLY A 157 -5.40 9.08 -18.45
N PHE A 158 -4.62 9.60 -17.51
CA PHE A 158 -3.67 8.81 -16.71
C PHE A 158 -4.12 8.75 -15.26
N SER A 159 -4.21 7.54 -14.71
CA SER A 159 -4.27 7.34 -13.26
C SER A 159 -2.86 7.32 -12.70
N VAL A 160 -2.46 8.39 -12.02
CA VAL A 160 -1.12 8.62 -11.49
C VAL A 160 -1.12 8.38 -9.98
N CYS A 161 -0.74 7.17 -9.58
CA CYS A 161 -0.53 6.79 -8.19
C CYS A 161 0.96 6.80 -7.84
N PHE A 162 1.30 6.25 -6.68
CA PHE A 162 2.69 6.11 -6.22
C PHE A 162 3.52 5.31 -7.25
N ASN A 163 4.77 5.71 -7.48
CA ASN A 163 5.72 5.07 -8.44
C ASN A 163 5.41 5.24 -9.94
N GLN A 164 4.38 6.00 -10.32
CA GLN A 164 3.92 6.13 -11.72
C GLN A 164 4.07 7.54 -12.29
N LEU A 165 4.61 8.52 -11.54
CA LEU A 165 4.57 9.93 -11.94
C LEU A 165 5.43 10.18 -13.18
N LEU A 166 6.72 9.86 -13.12
CA LEU A 166 7.63 10.13 -14.24
C LEU A 166 7.33 9.23 -15.45
N ALA A 167 6.86 8.00 -15.22
CA ALA A 167 6.39 7.12 -16.29
C ALA A 167 5.22 7.75 -17.06
N SER A 168 4.22 8.26 -16.33
CA SER A 168 3.05 8.94 -16.92
C SER A 168 3.44 10.22 -17.64
N LEU A 169 4.31 11.04 -17.04
CA LEU A 169 4.79 12.28 -17.66
C LEU A 169 5.55 12.00 -18.97
N TYR A 170 6.41 10.97 -18.98
CA TYR A 170 7.15 10.58 -20.18
C TYR A 170 6.23 10.06 -21.28
N ALA A 171 5.33 9.13 -20.97
CA ALA A 171 4.36 8.63 -21.95
C ALA A 171 3.44 9.73 -22.49
N ALA A 172 2.95 10.63 -21.63
CA ALA A 172 2.14 11.77 -22.06
C ALA A 172 2.89 12.70 -23.03
N GLN A 173 4.19 12.95 -22.77
CA GLN A 173 5.03 13.72 -23.68
C GLN A 173 5.17 13.02 -25.03
N GLN A 174 5.45 11.71 -25.04
CA GLN A 174 5.59 10.95 -26.28
C GLN A 174 4.27 10.89 -27.07
N ILE A 175 3.12 10.75 -26.39
CA ILE A 175 1.81 10.81 -27.04
C ILE A 175 1.58 12.18 -27.69
N LYS A 176 1.94 13.29 -27.03
CA LYS A 176 1.84 14.63 -27.65
C LYS A 176 2.77 14.82 -28.84
N LEU A 177 3.92 14.15 -28.90
CA LEU A 177 4.78 14.17 -30.10
C LEU A 177 4.11 13.47 -31.28
N LEU A 178 3.38 12.37 -31.03
CA LEU A 178 2.65 11.63 -32.04
C LEU A 178 1.32 12.29 -32.44
N GLN A 179 0.61 12.88 -31.47
CA GLN A 179 -0.69 13.53 -31.67
C GLN A 179 -0.80 14.82 -30.84
N PRO A 180 -0.28 15.96 -31.34
CA PRO A 180 -0.16 17.21 -30.58
C PRO A 180 -1.48 17.77 -30.03
N GLN A 181 -2.59 17.53 -30.74
CA GLN A 181 -3.91 18.07 -30.38
C GLN A 181 -4.71 17.15 -29.45
N LEU A 182 -4.27 15.92 -29.18
CA LEU A 182 -4.99 14.98 -28.33
C LEU A 182 -4.98 15.48 -26.88
N PRO A 183 -6.14 15.79 -26.27
CA PRO A 183 -6.18 16.26 -24.90
C PRO A 183 -5.71 15.19 -23.91
N ILE A 184 -4.92 15.59 -22.92
CA ILE A 184 -4.42 14.72 -21.85
C ILE A 184 -4.86 15.21 -20.48
N VAL A 185 -5.45 14.31 -19.68
CA VAL A 185 -5.84 14.55 -18.29
C VAL A 185 -5.07 13.65 -17.33
N PHE A 186 -4.56 14.21 -16.23
CA PHE A 186 -3.98 13.44 -15.13
C PHE A 186 -4.91 13.43 -13.93
N GLY A 187 -5.03 12.30 -13.25
CA GLY A 187 -5.73 12.16 -11.97
C GLY A 187 -5.02 11.16 -11.05
N GLY A 188 -5.58 10.91 -9.87
CA GLY A 188 -5.02 9.97 -8.90
C GLY A 188 -4.32 10.64 -7.71
N SER A 189 -3.76 9.82 -6.81
CA SER A 189 -3.26 10.26 -5.50
C SER A 189 -2.09 11.26 -5.59
N SER A 190 -1.37 11.27 -6.72
CA SER A 190 -0.25 12.19 -6.97
C SER A 190 -0.70 13.54 -7.56
N CYS A 191 -1.99 13.72 -7.82
CA CYS A 191 -2.57 14.92 -8.46
C CYS A 191 -3.41 15.78 -7.51
N VAL A 192 -3.34 15.53 -6.20
CA VAL A 192 -4.17 16.23 -5.21
C VAL A 192 -3.72 17.69 -5.04
N THR A 193 -4.69 18.61 -5.00
CA THR A 193 -4.51 20.03 -4.66
C THR A 193 -3.31 20.68 -5.36
N GLU A 194 -2.30 21.14 -4.60
CA GLU A 194 -1.15 21.86 -5.12
C GLU A 194 -0.18 20.94 -5.87
N MET A 195 -0.16 19.63 -5.58
CA MET A 195 0.63 18.69 -6.38
C MET A 195 0.12 18.70 -7.81
N GLY A 196 -1.19 18.53 -8.01
CA GLY A 196 -1.83 18.60 -9.32
C GLY A 196 -1.62 19.93 -10.04
N ARG A 197 -1.81 21.05 -9.33
CA ARG A 197 -1.59 22.40 -9.88
C ARG A 197 -0.15 22.58 -10.36
N SER A 198 0.83 22.17 -9.54
CA SER A 198 2.24 22.28 -9.90
C SER A 198 2.60 21.45 -11.13
N LEU A 199 2.08 20.22 -11.25
CA LEU A 199 2.28 19.39 -12.44
C LEU A 199 1.72 20.07 -13.70
N LEU A 200 0.50 20.59 -13.64
CA LEU A 200 -0.11 21.31 -14.76
C LEU A 200 0.68 22.58 -15.11
N ALA A 201 1.17 23.33 -14.12
CA ALA A 201 1.99 24.52 -14.38
C ALA A 201 3.33 24.17 -15.04
N THR A 202 4.02 23.12 -14.57
CA THR A 202 5.38 22.78 -14.98
C THR A 202 5.46 22.04 -16.33
N PHE A 203 4.50 21.16 -16.64
CA PHE A 203 4.61 20.27 -17.81
C PHE A 203 3.63 20.66 -18.93
N PRO A 204 4.09 21.30 -20.02
CA PRO A 204 3.22 21.93 -21.02
C PRO A 204 2.37 20.96 -21.85
N TRP A 205 2.73 19.67 -21.88
CA TRP A 205 1.97 18.62 -22.57
C TRP A 205 0.75 18.11 -21.79
N LEU A 206 0.54 18.58 -20.55
CA LEU A 206 -0.67 18.28 -19.78
C LEU A 206 -1.75 19.33 -20.03
N ASP A 207 -2.97 18.92 -20.37
CA ASP A 207 -4.07 19.85 -20.63
C ASP A 207 -4.98 20.02 -19.43
N TYR A 208 -5.21 18.93 -18.68
CA TYR A 208 -6.11 18.89 -17.54
C TYR A 208 -5.53 18.13 -16.35
N VAL A 209 -5.95 18.51 -15.14
CA VAL A 209 -5.74 17.72 -13.92
C VAL A 209 -7.04 17.61 -13.13
N VAL A 210 -7.35 16.40 -12.68
CA VAL A 210 -8.48 16.11 -11.79
C VAL A 210 -7.93 15.74 -10.40
N PRO A 211 -8.08 16.61 -9.40
CA PRO A 211 -7.74 16.30 -8.01
C PRO A 211 -8.86 15.50 -7.34
N GLY A 212 -8.50 14.53 -6.50
CA GLY A 212 -9.46 13.76 -5.70
C GLY A 212 -10.20 12.70 -6.52
N GLU A 213 -11.52 12.60 -6.34
CA GLU A 213 -12.38 11.62 -7.01
C GLU A 213 -12.60 11.96 -8.49
N GLY A 214 -12.41 10.96 -9.35
CA GLY A 214 -12.40 11.15 -10.80
C GLY A 214 -13.76 10.97 -11.46
N GLU A 215 -14.71 10.29 -10.83
CA GLU A 215 -15.95 9.83 -11.45
C GLU A 215 -16.79 10.98 -12.04
N LEU A 216 -17.19 11.93 -11.18
CA LEU A 216 -18.01 13.08 -11.58
C LEU A 216 -17.24 14.03 -12.51
N ALA A 217 -15.98 14.29 -12.18
CA ALA A 217 -15.14 15.23 -12.92
C ALA A 217 -14.84 14.74 -14.34
N LEU A 218 -14.53 13.46 -14.49
CA LEU A 218 -14.19 12.87 -15.78
C LEU A 218 -15.42 12.77 -16.69
N ALA A 219 -16.59 12.42 -16.13
CA ALA A 219 -17.86 12.44 -16.88
C ALA A 219 -18.15 13.85 -17.42
N ASN A 220 -18.06 14.87 -16.59
CA ASN A 220 -18.23 16.26 -17.01
C ASN A 220 -17.17 16.67 -18.05
N LEU A 221 -15.91 16.29 -17.89
CA LEU A 221 -14.85 16.58 -18.85
C LEU A 221 -15.12 15.96 -20.23
N CYS A 222 -15.56 14.70 -20.26
CA CYS A 222 -15.94 14.02 -21.51
C CYS A 222 -17.10 14.74 -22.20
N GLN A 223 -18.15 15.11 -21.47
CA GLN A 223 -19.30 15.84 -22.00
C GLN A 223 -18.90 17.23 -22.52
N ALA A 224 -18.02 17.94 -21.81
CA ALA A 224 -17.52 19.24 -22.24
C ALA A 224 -16.70 19.15 -23.54
N LEU A 225 -15.82 18.16 -23.64
CA LEU A 225 -15.02 17.92 -24.84
C LEU A 225 -15.85 17.38 -26.02
N ALA A 226 -16.96 16.71 -25.74
CA ALA A 226 -17.95 16.31 -26.75
C ALA A 226 -18.85 17.47 -27.22
N GLY A 227 -18.73 18.67 -26.63
CA GLY A 227 -19.57 19.83 -26.94
C GLY A 227 -20.98 19.76 -26.35
N GLN A 228 -21.25 18.81 -25.45
CA GLN A 228 -22.54 18.63 -24.79
C GLN A 228 -22.70 19.52 -23.55
N GLN A 229 -21.59 20.01 -22.99
CA GLN A 229 -21.57 20.98 -21.91
C GLN A 229 -20.56 22.10 -22.20
N THR A 230 -20.85 23.30 -21.70
CA THR A 230 -19.98 24.48 -21.89
C THR A 230 -19.12 24.79 -20.68
N VAL A 231 -19.44 24.23 -19.51
CA VAL A 231 -18.78 24.54 -18.24
C VAL A 231 -18.09 23.31 -17.67
N LEU A 232 -16.78 23.44 -17.43
CA LEU A 232 -16.02 22.43 -16.69
C LEU A 232 -16.39 22.49 -15.21
N ALA A 233 -16.50 21.32 -14.58
CA ALA A 233 -16.70 21.20 -13.16
C ALA A 233 -15.59 21.96 -12.40
N PRO A 234 -15.92 22.67 -11.31
CA PRO A 234 -14.95 23.52 -10.61
C PRO A 234 -13.68 22.77 -10.18
N GLN A 235 -13.75 21.47 -9.86
CA GLN A 235 -12.55 20.72 -9.49
C GLN A 235 -11.56 20.47 -10.63
N ILE A 236 -11.96 20.58 -11.89
CA ILE A 236 -11.09 20.29 -13.04
C ILE A 236 -10.14 21.48 -13.26
N MET A 237 -8.84 21.23 -13.13
CA MET A 237 -7.82 22.20 -13.50
C MET A 237 -7.58 22.12 -15.01
N SER A 238 -7.66 23.26 -15.71
CA SER A 238 -7.45 23.37 -17.15
C SER A 238 -6.31 24.32 -17.47
N ARG A 239 -5.45 23.96 -18.42
CA ARG A 239 -4.41 24.87 -18.92
C ARG A 239 -5.01 26.10 -19.62
N LYS A 240 -6.14 25.94 -20.31
CA LYS A 240 -6.79 27.02 -21.08
C LYS A 240 -7.59 27.97 -20.19
N THR A 241 -8.02 27.50 -19.02
CA THR A 241 -8.85 28.27 -18.08
C THR A 241 -8.21 28.16 -16.70
N PRO A 242 -7.21 29.01 -16.39
CA PRO A 242 -6.54 28.97 -15.10
C PRO A 242 -7.53 29.24 -13.98
N ALA A 243 -7.49 28.42 -12.92
CA ALA A 243 -8.34 28.63 -11.74
C ALA A 243 -8.06 29.99 -11.10
N THR A 244 -9.11 30.71 -10.72
CA THR A 244 -9.11 32.09 -10.17
C THR A 244 -8.51 32.24 -8.76
N GLY A 245 -7.78 31.23 -8.27
CA GLY A 245 -7.18 31.23 -6.93
C GLY A 245 -8.11 30.79 -5.79
N GLU A 246 -9.41 30.59 -6.05
CA GLU A 246 -10.32 30.03 -5.06
C GLU A 246 -10.06 28.54 -4.80
N PRO A 247 -10.32 28.04 -3.58
CA PRO A 247 -10.28 26.61 -3.29
C PRO A 247 -11.28 25.90 -4.21
N LEU A 248 -10.80 25.00 -5.06
CA LEU A 248 -11.69 24.22 -5.91
C LEU A 248 -12.57 23.36 -5.00
N ALA A 249 -13.89 23.52 -5.11
CA ALA A 249 -14.82 22.64 -4.43
C ALA A 249 -14.54 21.20 -4.87
N CYS A 250 -14.22 20.31 -3.93
CA CYS A 250 -13.97 18.91 -4.25
C CYS A 250 -15.31 18.24 -4.58
N GLY A 251 -15.59 18.08 -5.88
CA GLY A 251 -16.73 17.29 -6.33
C GLY A 251 -16.41 15.81 -6.15
N GLN A 252 -16.94 15.23 -5.07
CA GLN A 252 -16.88 13.80 -4.75
C GLN A 252 -18.28 13.19 -4.73
N LEU A 253 -18.37 11.86 -4.86
CA LEU A 253 -19.64 11.14 -4.73
C LEU A 253 -20.23 11.35 -3.33
N LYS A 254 -21.54 11.58 -3.22
CA LYS A 254 -22.18 11.74 -1.89
C LYS A 254 -22.15 10.43 -1.10
N THR A 255 -22.41 9.30 -1.76
CA THR A 255 -22.35 7.94 -1.21
C THR A 255 -21.64 7.04 -2.21
N LEU A 256 -21.12 5.90 -1.74
CA LEU A 256 -20.51 4.90 -2.63
C LEU A 256 -21.54 3.89 -3.18
N ASP A 257 -22.82 4.02 -2.83
CA ASP A 257 -23.89 3.17 -3.37
C ASP A 257 -24.07 3.37 -4.88
N ALA A 258 -23.69 4.55 -5.38
CA ALA A 258 -23.74 4.90 -6.80
C ALA A 258 -22.51 4.41 -7.58
N LEU A 259 -21.51 3.81 -6.92
CA LEU A 259 -20.32 3.29 -7.58
C LEU A 259 -20.58 1.83 -8.00
N PRO A 260 -20.67 1.52 -9.31
CA PRO A 260 -20.92 0.16 -9.77
C PRO A 260 -19.69 -0.74 -9.56
N THR A 261 -19.87 -2.05 -9.81
CA THR A 261 -18.77 -3.01 -9.87
C THR A 261 -17.70 -2.53 -10.87
N PRO A 262 -16.41 -2.54 -10.50
CA PRO A 262 -15.36 -2.12 -11.42
C PRO A 262 -15.28 -3.06 -12.63
N ASP A 263 -14.99 -2.50 -13.81
CA ASP A 263 -14.81 -3.25 -15.06
C ASP A 263 -13.32 -3.53 -15.31
N TYR A 264 -12.93 -4.81 -15.27
CA TYR A 264 -11.55 -5.24 -15.53
C TYR A 264 -11.37 -5.97 -16.86
N ASP A 265 -12.34 -5.92 -17.77
CA ASP A 265 -12.31 -6.71 -19.01
C ASP A 265 -11.07 -6.41 -19.86
N ASP A 266 -10.70 -5.14 -19.99
CA ASP A 266 -9.56 -4.73 -20.79
C ASP A 266 -8.23 -5.20 -20.18
N TYR A 267 -8.12 -5.28 -18.85
CA TYR A 267 -6.95 -5.85 -18.20
C TYR A 267 -6.79 -7.33 -18.55
N PHE A 268 -7.87 -8.11 -18.47
CA PHE A 268 -7.82 -9.53 -18.83
C PHE A 268 -7.60 -9.74 -20.33
N SER A 269 -8.12 -8.85 -21.17
CA SER A 269 -7.84 -8.83 -22.61
C SER A 269 -6.36 -8.55 -22.89
N ASP A 270 -5.79 -7.54 -22.25
CA ASP A 270 -4.37 -7.18 -22.35
C ASP A 270 -3.46 -8.29 -21.80
N LEU A 271 -3.84 -8.92 -20.69
CA LEU A 271 -3.10 -10.05 -20.10
C LEU A 271 -2.98 -11.21 -21.08
N ARG A 272 -4.09 -11.63 -21.69
CA ARG A 272 -4.10 -12.70 -22.70
C ARG A 272 -3.37 -12.34 -23.98
N ARG A 273 -3.29 -11.05 -24.32
CA ARG A 273 -2.53 -10.58 -25.49
C ARG A 273 -1.04 -10.58 -25.23
N GLU A 274 -0.61 -10.14 -24.05
CA GLU A 274 0.82 -10.04 -23.73
C GLU A 274 1.42 -11.41 -23.37
N PHE A 275 0.67 -12.30 -22.72
CA PHE A 275 1.14 -13.62 -22.31
C PHE A 275 0.43 -14.75 -23.06
N SER A 276 1.20 -15.71 -23.56
CA SER A 276 0.70 -16.93 -24.18
C SER A 276 0.18 -17.90 -23.10
N GLY A 277 -1.06 -17.68 -22.67
CA GLY A 277 -1.68 -18.36 -21.52
C GLY A 277 -1.72 -17.47 -20.27
N GLU A 278 -2.12 -18.04 -19.13
CA GLU A 278 -2.18 -17.33 -17.85
C GLU A 278 -0.93 -17.66 -17.02
N PRO A 279 0.10 -16.79 -16.97
CA PRO A 279 1.33 -17.07 -16.22
C PRO A 279 1.12 -16.99 -14.70
N PHE A 280 0.00 -16.43 -14.26
CA PHE A 280 -0.44 -16.33 -12.87
C PHE A 280 -1.96 -16.10 -12.83
N VAL A 281 -2.57 -16.35 -11.68
CA VAL A 281 -3.97 -15.95 -11.40
C VAL A 281 -3.95 -14.54 -10.81
N PRO A 282 -4.66 -13.56 -11.41
CA PRO A 282 -4.71 -12.20 -10.87
C PRO A 282 -5.41 -12.12 -9.51
N GLU A 283 -4.93 -11.21 -8.66
CA GLU A 283 -5.61 -10.77 -7.44
C GLU A 283 -6.40 -9.50 -7.76
N LEU A 284 -7.71 -9.50 -7.49
CA LEU A 284 -8.60 -8.41 -7.88
C LEU A 284 -8.69 -7.35 -6.78
N PRO A 285 -8.24 -6.11 -7.02
CA PRO A 285 -8.49 -5.05 -6.07
C PRO A 285 -9.98 -4.69 -6.03
N VAL A 286 -10.47 -4.38 -4.84
CA VAL A 286 -11.84 -3.92 -4.60
C VAL A 286 -11.81 -2.77 -3.60
N GLU A 287 -12.79 -1.87 -3.69
CA GLU A 287 -12.90 -0.71 -2.80
C GLU A 287 -14.19 -0.82 -2.00
N PHE A 288 -14.06 -1.01 -0.68
CA PHE A 288 -15.21 -1.07 0.23
C PHE A 288 -15.53 0.33 0.80
N SER A 289 -14.56 1.22 0.85
CA SER A 289 -14.66 2.55 1.47
C SER A 289 -13.60 3.54 0.98
N ARG A 290 -13.93 4.82 1.08
CA ARG A 290 -13.04 5.96 0.81
C ARG A 290 -12.82 6.78 2.08
N GLY A 291 -11.56 7.14 2.32
CA GLY A 291 -11.12 7.87 3.51
C GLY A 291 -10.81 6.99 4.71
N CYS A 292 -10.62 7.59 5.88
CA CYS A 292 -10.39 6.87 7.13
C CYS A 292 -11.09 7.58 8.28
N TRP A 293 -11.98 6.86 8.97
CA TRP A 293 -12.77 7.38 10.10
C TRP A 293 -11.91 7.89 11.27
N TRP A 294 -10.66 7.42 11.41
CA TRP A 294 -9.76 7.92 12.44
C TRP A 294 -9.23 9.31 12.11
N GLY A 295 -8.73 9.51 10.88
CA GLY A 295 -8.36 10.81 10.30
C GLY A 295 -7.36 11.69 11.08
N LYS A 296 -6.75 11.20 12.16
CA LYS A 296 -5.98 12.03 13.11
C LYS A 296 -4.47 11.73 13.15
N CYS A 297 -3.99 10.71 12.43
CA CYS A 297 -2.58 10.35 12.45
C CYS A 297 -1.73 11.51 11.90
N THR A 298 -0.76 11.99 12.67
CA THR A 298 -0.06 13.25 12.35
C THR A 298 0.87 13.14 11.13
N PHE A 299 1.34 11.93 10.82
CA PHE A 299 2.19 11.62 9.66
C PHE A 299 1.42 11.26 8.38
N CYS A 300 0.12 10.98 8.48
CA CYS A 300 -0.64 10.39 7.38
C CYS A 300 -1.12 11.45 6.38
N ASN A 301 -1.05 11.11 5.10
CA ASN A 301 -1.54 11.93 3.98
C ASN A 301 -2.47 11.14 3.02
N LEU A 302 -2.95 9.96 3.43
CA LEU A 302 -3.82 9.09 2.63
C LEU A 302 -5.28 9.57 2.55
N ASN A 303 -5.63 10.63 3.30
CA ASN A 303 -6.97 11.21 3.33
C ASN A 303 -7.07 12.54 2.55
N LEU A 304 -6.01 12.96 1.84
CA LEU A 304 -6.02 14.25 1.14
C LEU A 304 -6.97 14.29 -0.07
N GLN A 305 -7.30 13.12 -0.62
CA GLN A 305 -8.09 12.95 -1.83
C GLN A 305 -9.60 13.11 -1.59
N TRP A 306 -10.06 13.00 -0.34
CA TRP A 306 -11.48 12.87 0.01
C TRP A 306 -11.83 13.59 1.30
N HIS A 307 -13.08 14.03 1.40
CA HIS A 307 -13.67 14.55 2.63
C HIS A 307 -14.49 13.48 3.34
N GLY A 308 -14.20 13.30 4.63
CA GLY A 308 -14.93 12.37 5.50
C GLY A 308 -14.59 10.90 5.25
N TYR A 309 -15.49 10.03 5.68
CA TYR A 309 -15.41 8.58 5.53
C TYR A 309 -16.73 8.05 4.97
N ARG A 310 -16.66 7.30 3.87
CA ARG A 310 -17.83 6.72 3.18
C ARG A 310 -17.52 5.27 2.84
N GLY A 311 -18.49 4.37 2.98
CA GLY A 311 -18.36 2.96 2.64
C GLY A 311 -19.57 2.45 1.87
N LYS A 312 -19.37 1.37 1.12
CA LYS A 312 -20.45 0.59 0.52
C LYS A 312 -21.13 -0.26 1.58
N THR A 313 -22.34 -0.73 1.28
CA THR A 313 -23.01 -1.73 2.12
C THR A 313 -22.37 -3.11 1.95
N ALA A 314 -22.50 -3.98 2.96
CA ALA A 314 -22.03 -5.36 2.88
C ALA A 314 -22.66 -6.15 1.71
N ALA A 315 -23.92 -5.87 1.40
CA ALA A 315 -24.64 -6.53 0.30
C ALA A 315 -24.09 -6.12 -1.08
N GLN A 316 -23.81 -4.82 -1.27
CA GLN A 316 -23.17 -4.33 -2.48
C GLN A 316 -21.78 -4.97 -2.65
N MET A 317 -20.98 -5.01 -1.57
CA MET A 317 -19.63 -5.58 -1.65
C MET A 317 -19.63 -7.09 -1.91
N GLU A 318 -20.57 -7.83 -1.30
CA GLU A 318 -20.83 -9.24 -1.60
C GLU A 318 -21.15 -9.44 -3.09
N GLN A 319 -22.08 -8.67 -3.64
CA GLN A 319 -22.45 -8.75 -5.06
C GLN A 319 -21.23 -8.48 -5.97
N GLU A 320 -20.46 -7.44 -5.70
CA GLU A 320 -19.28 -7.08 -6.48
C GLU A 320 -18.23 -8.19 -6.49
N VAL A 321 -17.85 -8.71 -5.32
CA VAL A 321 -16.86 -9.80 -5.19
C VAL A 321 -17.33 -11.05 -5.93
N LEU A 322 -18.59 -11.45 -5.75
CA LEU A 322 -19.13 -12.64 -6.39
C LEU A 322 -19.22 -12.48 -7.91
N SER A 323 -19.61 -11.30 -8.40
CA SER A 323 -19.67 -10.98 -9.83
C SER A 323 -18.28 -10.99 -10.47
N LEU A 324 -17.30 -10.34 -9.83
CA LEU A 324 -15.92 -10.31 -10.31
C LEU A 324 -15.29 -11.71 -10.32
N SER A 325 -15.52 -12.50 -9.27
CA SER A 325 -15.04 -13.87 -9.18
C SER A 325 -15.61 -14.72 -10.32
N ALA A 326 -16.92 -14.67 -10.55
CA ALA A 326 -17.58 -15.43 -11.60
C ALA A 326 -17.16 -14.98 -13.01
N ARG A 327 -16.98 -13.68 -13.24
CA ARG A 327 -16.62 -13.11 -14.55
C ARG A 327 -15.19 -13.41 -14.95
N HIS A 328 -14.26 -13.41 -13.99
CA HIS A 328 -12.83 -13.44 -14.27
C HIS A 328 -12.12 -14.70 -13.77
N GLY A 329 -12.80 -15.59 -13.05
CA GLY A 329 -12.20 -16.83 -12.54
C GLY A 329 -11.21 -16.62 -11.40
N CYS A 330 -11.32 -15.52 -10.66
CA CYS A 330 -10.42 -15.18 -9.56
C CYS A 330 -11.07 -15.45 -8.18
N LEU A 331 -10.25 -15.89 -7.22
CA LEU A 331 -10.66 -16.14 -5.84
C LEU A 331 -9.96 -15.22 -4.83
N ASP A 332 -9.00 -14.42 -5.29
CA ASP A 332 -8.17 -13.55 -4.46
C ASP A 332 -8.54 -12.09 -4.64
N PHE A 333 -8.76 -11.40 -3.53
CA PHE A 333 -9.21 -10.03 -3.50
C PHE A 333 -8.37 -9.17 -2.55
N SER A 334 -8.07 -7.93 -2.98
CA SER A 334 -7.33 -6.94 -2.19
C SER A 334 -8.21 -5.73 -1.93
N PHE A 335 -8.58 -5.47 -0.68
CA PHE A 335 -9.22 -4.20 -0.33
C PHE A 335 -8.20 -3.06 -0.43
N THR A 336 -8.52 -2.04 -1.22
CA THR A 336 -7.66 -0.85 -1.41
C THR A 336 -7.96 0.27 -0.41
N ASP A 337 -8.82 -0.02 0.55
CA ASP A 337 -9.27 0.85 1.64
C ASP A 337 -8.13 1.28 2.57
N ASN A 338 -8.13 2.55 3.02
CA ASN A 338 -7.27 2.97 4.13
C ASN A 338 -7.64 2.29 5.47
N VAL A 339 -8.91 1.86 5.60
CA VAL A 339 -9.44 1.10 6.72
C VAL A 339 -10.80 0.52 6.34
N LEU A 340 -11.06 -0.74 6.70
CA LEU A 340 -12.36 -1.38 6.48
C LEU A 340 -13.53 -0.65 7.17
N PRO A 341 -14.74 -0.66 6.57
CA PRO A 341 -15.93 -0.02 7.13
C PRO A 341 -16.45 -0.69 8.38
N GLY A 342 -16.76 0.14 9.38
CA GLY A 342 -17.04 -0.30 10.76
C GLY A 342 -18.07 -1.43 10.87
N LYS A 343 -19.36 -1.15 10.64
CA LYS A 343 -20.43 -2.15 10.77
C LYS A 343 -20.56 -3.06 9.53
N GLU A 344 -20.18 -2.55 8.36
CA GLU A 344 -20.35 -3.26 7.09
C GLU A 344 -19.32 -4.37 6.91
N ALA A 345 -18.06 -4.21 7.37
CA ALA A 345 -17.06 -5.26 7.23
C ALA A 345 -17.41 -6.54 8.02
N PRO A 346 -17.80 -6.48 9.31
CA PRO A 346 -18.29 -7.66 10.03
C PRO A 346 -19.46 -8.35 9.34
N ALA A 347 -20.41 -7.56 8.83
CA ALA A 347 -21.57 -8.10 8.10
C ALA A 347 -21.14 -8.78 6.78
N PHE A 348 -20.22 -8.19 6.04
CA PHE A 348 -19.66 -8.77 4.82
C PHE A 348 -18.94 -10.09 5.08
N PHE A 349 -18.00 -10.13 6.03
CA PHE A 349 -17.27 -11.36 6.33
C PHE A 349 -18.17 -12.46 6.92
N THR A 350 -19.22 -12.09 7.65
CA THR A 350 -20.24 -13.07 8.09
C THR A 350 -20.97 -13.69 6.90
N ARG A 351 -21.31 -12.91 5.87
CA ARG A 351 -21.92 -13.40 4.63
C ARG A 351 -20.98 -14.31 3.85
N MET A 352 -19.71 -13.90 3.72
CA MET A 352 -18.69 -14.72 3.06
C MET A 352 -18.48 -16.06 3.78
N ALA A 353 -18.44 -16.06 5.11
CA ALA A 353 -18.29 -17.27 5.92
C ALA A 353 -19.50 -18.23 5.81
N ALA A 354 -20.69 -17.71 5.51
CA ALA A 354 -21.89 -18.51 5.29
C ALA A 354 -21.96 -19.10 3.87
N GLY A 355 -21.15 -18.60 2.93
CA GLY A 355 -21.07 -19.11 1.57
C GLY A 355 -20.18 -20.36 1.45
N GLU A 356 -20.27 -21.04 0.31
CA GLU A 356 -19.50 -22.25 0.01
C GLU A 356 -18.24 -21.97 -0.83
N LYS A 357 -17.83 -20.69 -0.97
CA LYS A 357 -16.72 -20.29 -1.83
C LYS A 357 -15.45 -20.03 -1.02
N ASP A 358 -14.32 -20.55 -1.48
CA ASP A 358 -13.00 -20.37 -0.88
C ASP A 358 -12.35 -19.04 -1.29
N LEU A 359 -13.05 -17.92 -1.03
CA LEU A 359 -12.55 -16.58 -1.32
C LEU A 359 -11.49 -16.15 -0.30
N ARG A 360 -10.44 -15.47 -0.78
CA ARG A 360 -9.32 -15.01 0.03
C ARG A 360 -9.20 -13.49 -0.06
N PHE A 361 -9.02 -12.85 1.09
CA PHE A 361 -8.96 -11.40 1.21
C PHE A 361 -7.67 -10.91 1.86
N PHE A 362 -7.16 -9.80 1.34
CA PHE A 362 -6.22 -8.90 2.01
C PHE A 362 -6.91 -7.57 2.37
N ALA A 363 -6.60 -7.00 3.54
CA ALA A 363 -7.11 -5.68 3.93
C ALA A 363 -6.15 -4.88 4.81
N GLU A 364 -6.21 -3.55 4.72
CA GLU A 364 -5.62 -2.67 5.73
C GLU A 364 -6.58 -2.51 6.93
N ILE A 365 -6.05 -2.74 8.14
CA ILE A 365 -6.85 -2.64 9.38
C ILE A 365 -6.16 -1.79 10.44
N ARG A 366 -7.00 -1.30 11.36
CA ARG A 366 -6.55 -0.66 12.59
C ARG A 366 -6.58 -1.65 13.75
N VAL A 367 -5.75 -1.39 14.76
CA VAL A 367 -5.55 -2.29 15.91
C VAL A 367 -6.82 -2.59 16.73
N ASN A 368 -7.86 -1.77 16.60
CA ASN A 368 -9.13 -1.98 17.28
C ASN A 368 -9.99 -3.10 16.65
N GLN A 369 -9.60 -3.64 15.48
CA GLN A 369 -10.24 -4.78 14.84
C GLN A 369 -9.60 -6.09 15.36
N ARG A 370 -10.01 -6.51 16.58
CA ARG A 370 -9.44 -7.63 17.33
C ARG A 370 -10.50 -8.52 17.98
N GLY A 371 -10.12 -9.66 18.55
CA GLY A 371 -11.00 -10.63 19.18
C GLY A 371 -11.97 -11.29 18.19
N GLU A 372 -13.25 -11.40 18.58
CA GLU A 372 -14.28 -12.04 17.75
C GLU A 372 -14.44 -11.38 16.37
N THR A 373 -14.19 -10.07 16.25
CA THR A 373 -14.22 -9.40 14.94
C THR A 373 -13.16 -9.95 13.98
N LEU A 374 -11.91 -10.06 14.45
CA LEU A 374 -10.82 -10.59 13.62
C LEU A 374 -11.00 -12.07 13.29
N LYS A 375 -11.53 -12.84 14.25
CA LYS A 375 -11.91 -14.25 14.05
C LYS A 375 -13.02 -14.40 13.01
N GLY A 376 -14.06 -13.55 13.06
CA GLY A 376 -15.10 -13.50 12.04
C GLY A 376 -14.55 -13.14 10.67
N TYR A 377 -13.60 -12.20 10.59
CA TYR A 377 -12.92 -11.89 9.33
C TYR A 377 -12.16 -13.10 8.78
N ARG A 378 -11.41 -13.82 9.63
CA ARG A 378 -10.70 -15.04 9.23
C ARG A 378 -11.63 -16.12 8.71
N GLN A 379 -12.78 -16.31 9.35
CA GLN A 379 -13.81 -17.26 8.91
C GLN A 379 -14.40 -16.86 7.56
N GLY A 380 -14.56 -15.56 7.30
CA GLY A 380 -15.01 -15.04 6.02
C GLY A 380 -13.91 -14.91 4.94
N GLY A 381 -12.72 -15.48 5.16
CA GLY A 381 -11.65 -15.54 4.14
C GLY A 381 -10.54 -14.50 4.26
N LEU A 382 -10.49 -13.67 5.30
CA LEU A 382 -9.36 -12.75 5.51
C LEU A 382 -8.09 -13.54 5.89
N LEU A 383 -7.12 -13.56 4.98
CA LEU A 383 -5.87 -14.31 5.16
C LEU A 383 -4.66 -13.43 5.45
N ALA A 384 -4.68 -12.18 5.02
CA ALA A 384 -3.59 -11.27 5.23
C ALA A 384 -4.08 -9.86 5.57
N VAL A 385 -3.32 -9.16 6.41
CA VAL A 385 -3.62 -7.78 6.79
C VAL A 385 -2.37 -6.93 6.79
N GLN A 386 -2.51 -5.67 6.40
CA GLN A 386 -1.57 -4.64 6.80
C GLN A 386 -2.12 -3.92 8.03
N ALA A 387 -1.43 -4.06 9.15
CA ALA A 387 -1.83 -3.46 10.42
C ALA A 387 -1.00 -2.20 10.69
N GLY A 388 -1.68 -1.08 10.96
CA GLY A 388 -1.01 0.15 11.40
C GLY A 388 -0.50 0.04 12.84
N ILE A 389 0.62 -0.67 13.05
CA ILE A 389 1.31 -0.83 14.35
C ILE A 389 2.11 0.44 14.69
N GLU A 390 2.94 0.90 13.76
CA GLU A 390 3.72 2.15 13.71
C GLU A 390 4.75 2.40 14.81
N ALA A 391 4.48 2.02 16.06
CA ALA A 391 5.39 2.21 17.17
C ALA A 391 5.15 1.19 18.28
N LEU A 392 6.22 0.86 19.01
CA LEU A 392 6.21 0.08 20.24
C LEU A 392 6.55 0.95 21.46
N SER A 393 6.22 2.24 21.39
CA SER A 393 6.32 3.18 22.50
C SER A 393 5.00 3.92 22.66
N GLN A 394 4.48 3.98 23.89
CA GLN A 394 3.22 4.64 24.16
C GLN A 394 3.31 6.17 23.93
N GLY A 395 4.45 6.77 24.29
CA GLY A 395 4.71 8.19 24.04
C GLY A 395 4.72 8.52 22.55
N LEU A 396 5.37 7.67 21.75
CA LEU A 396 5.44 7.87 20.31
C LEU A 396 4.08 7.67 19.62
N LEU A 397 3.30 6.65 20.02
CA LEU A 397 1.94 6.45 19.54
C LEU A 397 1.03 7.65 19.84
N ALA A 398 1.15 8.24 21.03
CA ALA A 398 0.40 9.42 21.44
C ALA A 398 0.77 10.63 20.57
N ARG A 399 2.07 10.85 20.32
CA ARG A 399 2.57 11.93 19.46
C ARG A 399 2.13 11.79 18.01
N MET A 400 2.15 10.56 17.48
CA MET A 400 1.60 10.25 16.17
C MET A 400 0.07 10.37 16.12
N ARG A 401 -0.58 10.55 17.29
CA ARG A 401 -2.03 10.46 17.47
C ARG A 401 -2.58 9.20 16.83
N LYS A 402 -1.90 8.07 17.02
CA LYS A 402 -2.27 6.81 16.38
C LYS A 402 -3.59 6.28 16.93
N GLY A 403 -3.95 6.62 18.16
CA GLY A 403 -5.17 6.12 18.82
C GLY A 403 -5.11 4.63 19.07
N ALA A 404 -3.95 4.17 19.56
CA ALA A 404 -3.62 2.79 19.83
C ALA A 404 -2.71 2.73 21.06
N THR A 405 -2.72 1.61 21.75
CA THR A 405 -1.76 1.27 22.80
C THR A 405 -0.77 0.22 22.34
N VAL A 406 0.41 0.18 22.96
CA VAL A 406 1.39 -0.89 22.70
C VAL A 406 0.79 -2.26 23.01
N MET A 407 0.02 -2.38 24.10
CA MET A 407 -0.63 -3.64 24.46
C MET A 407 -1.65 -4.10 23.40
N GLU A 408 -2.43 -3.19 22.80
CA GLU A 408 -3.33 -3.55 21.70
C GLU A 408 -2.55 -4.00 20.46
N ASN A 409 -1.42 -3.36 20.15
CA ASN A 409 -0.55 -3.78 19.05
C ASN A 409 -0.07 -5.23 19.27
N LEU A 410 0.41 -5.56 20.47
CA LEU A 410 0.84 -6.92 20.82
C LEU A 410 -0.32 -7.92 20.78
N ALA A 411 -1.51 -7.53 21.24
CA ALA A 411 -2.70 -8.36 21.18
C ALA A 411 -3.07 -8.70 19.73
N LEU A 412 -3.12 -7.71 18.83
CA LEU A 412 -3.40 -7.95 17.42
C LEU A 412 -2.34 -8.88 16.79
N MET A 413 -1.05 -8.65 17.05
CA MET A 413 0.02 -9.51 16.54
C MET A 413 -0.11 -10.96 17.02
N LYS A 414 -0.43 -11.17 18.30
CA LYS A 414 -0.68 -12.48 18.89
C LYS A 414 -1.91 -13.15 18.25
N GLU A 415 -3.01 -12.44 18.16
CA GLU A 415 -4.28 -12.95 17.63
C GLU A 415 -4.18 -13.29 16.14
N SER A 416 -3.54 -12.44 15.32
CA SER A 416 -3.27 -12.73 13.92
C SER A 416 -2.45 -14.01 13.75
N LEU A 417 -1.39 -14.18 14.55
CA LEU A 417 -0.59 -15.41 14.53
C LEU A 417 -1.40 -16.64 14.96
N ALA A 418 -2.26 -16.50 15.97
CA ALA A 418 -3.13 -17.58 16.44
C ALA A 418 -4.17 -18.01 15.39
N LEU A 419 -4.72 -17.05 14.65
CA LEU A 419 -5.73 -17.28 13.60
C LEU A 419 -5.12 -17.68 12.24
N GLY A 420 -3.79 -17.68 12.12
CA GLY A 420 -3.10 -17.91 10.86
C GLY A 420 -3.31 -16.80 9.83
N ILE A 421 -3.56 -15.56 10.29
CA ILE A 421 -3.62 -14.37 9.43
C ILE A 421 -2.19 -13.82 9.30
N ARG A 422 -1.70 -13.68 8.07
CA ARG A 422 -0.43 -12.98 7.82
C ARG A 422 -0.59 -11.51 8.19
N LEU A 423 0.17 -11.05 9.18
CA LEU A 423 0.21 -9.64 9.55
C LEU A 423 1.50 -9.01 9.02
N ASP A 424 1.32 -8.05 8.13
CA ASP A 424 2.35 -7.13 7.67
C ASP A 424 2.18 -5.78 8.39
N GLY A 425 3.27 -5.08 8.67
CA GLY A 425 3.20 -3.77 9.35
C GLY A 425 4.54 -3.07 9.47
N ASN A 426 4.47 -1.77 9.73
CA ASN A 426 5.65 -0.92 9.84
C ASN A 426 5.91 -0.48 11.29
N LEU A 427 7.19 -0.23 11.58
CA LEU A 427 7.64 0.59 12.71
C LEU A 427 8.27 1.86 12.15
N ILE A 428 7.61 2.99 12.39
CA ILE A 428 8.09 4.31 12.00
C ILE A 428 9.24 4.70 12.92
N THR A 429 10.42 4.81 12.34
CA THR A 429 11.66 5.23 12.99
C THR A 429 12.01 6.66 12.58
N CYS A 430 12.82 7.34 13.40
CA CYS A 430 13.27 8.70 13.13
C CYS A 430 12.13 9.73 13.01
N PHE A 431 11.00 9.51 13.69
CA PHE A 431 9.94 10.51 13.75
C PHE A 431 10.47 11.80 14.41
N PRO A 432 10.11 13.00 13.93
CA PRO A 432 10.66 14.24 14.45
C PRO A 432 10.45 14.38 15.97
N GLN A 433 11.51 14.85 16.64
CA GLN A 433 11.61 15.03 18.08
C GLN A 433 11.49 13.75 18.93
N SER A 434 11.52 12.53 18.37
CA SER A 434 11.43 11.29 19.19
C SER A 434 12.46 11.35 20.33
N THR A 435 12.05 10.93 21.53
CA THR A 435 12.89 11.02 22.74
C THR A 435 13.69 9.74 22.97
N GLU A 436 14.75 9.85 23.79
CA GLU A 436 15.52 8.68 24.24
C GLU A 436 14.64 7.67 25.00
N ALA A 437 13.67 8.15 25.78
CA ALA A 437 12.72 7.31 26.50
C ALA A 437 11.82 6.50 25.55
N GLU A 438 11.32 7.12 24.47
CA GLU A 438 10.51 6.42 23.46
C GLU A 438 11.31 5.36 22.70
N VAL A 439 12.59 5.63 22.42
CA VAL A 439 13.49 4.65 21.80
C VAL A 439 13.85 3.53 22.77
N ALA A 440 14.11 3.83 24.04
CA ALA A 440 14.35 2.83 25.08
C ALA A 440 13.14 1.92 25.30
N GLU A 441 11.93 2.49 25.39
CA GLU A 441 10.67 1.74 25.49
C GLU A 441 10.49 0.82 24.27
N THR A 442 10.74 1.33 23.06
CA THR A 442 10.68 0.53 21.82
C THR A 442 11.67 -0.64 21.87
N LEU A 443 12.90 -0.41 22.34
CA LEU A 443 13.92 -1.46 22.47
C LEU A 443 13.48 -2.55 23.46
N VAL A 444 12.90 -2.17 24.60
CA VAL A 444 12.36 -3.14 25.58
C VAL A 444 11.22 -3.93 24.95
N ASN A 445 10.26 -3.25 24.31
CA ASN A 445 9.07 -3.88 23.75
C ASN A 445 9.38 -4.80 22.55
N LEU A 446 10.49 -4.57 21.84
CA LEU A 446 10.99 -5.50 20.82
C LEU A 446 11.29 -6.91 21.36
N ASP A 447 11.61 -7.06 22.65
CA ASP A 447 11.80 -8.39 23.25
C ASP A 447 10.48 -9.14 23.46
N PHE A 448 9.38 -8.42 23.64
CA PHE A 448 8.05 -9.00 23.85
C PHE A 448 7.36 -9.35 22.53
N VAL A 449 7.65 -8.62 21.44
CA VAL A 449 7.10 -8.95 20.10
C VAL A 449 7.92 -9.96 19.33
N LEU A 450 9.12 -10.34 19.80
CA LEU A 450 9.99 -11.33 19.18
C LEU A 450 9.24 -12.59 18.69
N PRO A 451 8.27 -13.16 19.45
CA PRO A 451 7.55 -14.35 19.02
C PRO A 451 6.63 -14.17 17.80
N PHE A 452 6.33 -12.94 17.41
CA PHE A 452 5.39 -12.62 16.33
C PHE A 452 6.11 -12.29 15.02
N THR A 453 5.36 -12.19 13.93
CA THR A 453 5.89 -11.82 12.60
C THR A 453 6.66 -10.50 12.66
N PRO A 454 7.90 -10.44 12.15
CA PRO A 454 8.70 -9.23 12.12
C PRO A 454 8.04 -8.08 11.36
N LEU A 455 8.06 -6.89 11.97
CA LEU A 455 7.65 -5.64 11.33
C LEU A 455 8.79 -5.05 10.50
N THR A 456 8.45 -4.22 9.52
CA THR A 456 9.43 -3.51 8.68
C THR A 456 9.80 -2.17 9.29
N ALA A 457 11.10 -1.87 9.36
CA ALA A 457 11.55 -0.55 9.79
C ALA A 457 11.32 0.47 8.67
N ALA A 458 10.36 1.38 8.87
CA ALA A 458 10.08 2.48 7.96
C ALA A 458 10.73 3.75 8.51
N THR A 459 11.67 4.37 7.78
CA THR A 459 12.19 5.68 8.19
C THR A 459 11.16 6.74 7.85
N PHE A 460 10.82 7.60 8.82
CA PHE A 460 9.90 8.70 8.61
C PHE A 460 10.32 9.56 7.42
N PHE A 461 9.36 9.85 6.54
CA PHE A 461 9.46 10.86 5.50
C PHE A 461 8.37 11.90 5.70
N LEU A 462 8.63 13.14 5.29
CA LEU A 462 7.68 14.23 5.45
C LEU A 462 6.70 14.23 4.27
N GLY A 463 5.53 13.61 4.47
CA GLY A 463 4.47 13.58 3.46
C GLY A 463 3.84 14.96 3.24
N TYR A 464 3.62 15.34 1.98
CA TYR A 464 2.82 16.52 1.65
C TYR A 464 1.45 16.45 2.34
N GLY A 465 0.98 17.57 2.90
CA GLY A 465 -0.34 17.72 3.49
C GLY A 465 -0.60 16.95 4.80
N CYS A 466 0.36 16.18 5.32
CA CYS A 466 0.22 15.60 6.66
C CYS A 466 0.30 16.69 7.75
N GLU A 467 -0.20 16.42 8.96
CA GLU A 467 -0.18 17.42 10.04
C GLU A 467 1.24 17.89 10.37
N VAL A 468 2.23 17.00 10.33
CA VAL A 468 3.65 17.37 10.55
C VAL A 468 4.12 18.38 9.51
N ALA A 469 3.69 18.25 8.25
CA ALA A 469 4.03 19.22 7.20
C ALA A 469 3.22 20.52 7.31
N CYS A 470 1.98 20.47 7.81
CA CYS A 470 1.15 21.66 8.01
C CYS A 470 1.51 22.46 9.27
N LYS A 471 2.19 21.85 10.25
CA LYS A 471 2.59 22.48 11.52
C LYS A 471 4.06 22.16 11.86
N PRO A 472 5.02 22.45 10.96
CA PRO A 472 6.39 21.97 11.09
C PRO A 472 7.08 22.39 12.41
N GLU A 473 6.82 23.60 12.89
CA GLU A 473 7.44 24.15 14.10
C GLU A 473 7.04 23.34 15.35
N ALA A 474 5.80 22.83 15.40
CA ALA A 474 5.32 21.98 16.49
C ALA A 474 6.05 20.63 16.58
N TYR A 475 6.78 20.26 15.53
CA TYR A 475 7.59 19.04 15.45
C TYR A 475 9.09 19.33 15.32
N GLY A 476 9.53 20.56 15.66
CA GLY A 476 10.94 20.96 15.63
C GLY A 476 11.54 21.03 14.22
N ILE A 477 10.69 21.12 13.19
CA ILE A 477 11.11 21.30 11.81
C ILE A 477 11.33 22.78 11.56
N ARG A 478 12.56 23.15 11.18
CA ARG A 478 12.96 24.55 10.93
C ARG A 478 12.73 24.99 9.48
N ALA A 479 12.78 24.04 8.55
CA ALA A 479 12.51 24.28 7.14
C ALA A 479 12.12 22.98 6.45
N MET A 480 11.11 23.04 5.58
CA MET A 480 10.80 21.98 4.63
C MET A 480 11.68 22.15 3.39
N VAL A 481 12.21 21.06 2.87
CA VAL A 481 13.08 21.06 1.68
C VAL A 481 12.75 19.90 0.77
N GLN A 482 13.13 20.00 -0.50
CA GLN A 482 12.96 18.92 -1.46
C GLN A 482 13.79 17.70 -1.07
N HIS A 483 13.19 16.51 -1.19
CA HIS A 483 13.83 15.25 -0.83
C HIS A 483 15.12 15.02 -1.65
N PRO A 484 16.22 14.53 -1.04
CA PRO A 484 17.50 14.36 -1.73
C PRO A 484 17.42 13.46 -2.96
N HIS A 485 16.50 12.48 -2.98
CA HIS A 485 16.30 11.66 -4.17
C HIS A 485 15.57 12.43 -5.28
N ASN A 486 14.58 13.28 -4.96
CA ASN A 486 13.94 14.14 -5.97
C ASN A 486 14.96 15.06 -6.67
N ARG A 487 15.97 15.55 -5.93
CA ARG A 487 17.09 16.34 -6.51
C ARG A 487 17.92 15.59 -7.55
N LYS A 488 17.90 14.26 -7.51
CA LYS A 488 18.56 13.40 -8.53
C LYS A 488 17.62 13.10 -9.70
N LEU A 489 16.32 12.99 -9.43
CA LEU A 489 15.31 12.66 -10.44
C LEU A 489 14.99 13.84 -11.35
N PHE A 490 14.82 15.04 -10.78
CA PHE A 490 14.36 16.22 -11.51
C PHE A 490 15.50 17.20 -11.77
N PRO A 491 15.53 17.87 -12.95
CA PRO A 491 16.46 18.97 -13.21
C PRO A 491 16.33 20.08 -12.16
N PRO A 492 17.43 20.74 -11.76
CA PRO A 492 17.42 21.74 -10.71
C PRO A 492 16.59 22.98 -11.07
N GLN A 493 16.35 23.25 -12.35
CA GLN A 493 15.50 24.35 -12.81
C GLN A 493 14.01 24.04 -12.66
N LEU A 494 13.62 22.76 -12.71
CA LEU A 494 12.21 22.34 -12.64
C LEU A 494 11.76 22.04 -11.21
N LEU A 495 12.63 21.41 -10.42
CA LEU A 495 12.26 20.92 -9.08
C LEU A 495 11.68 22.01 -8.15
N PRO A 496 12.14 23.27 -8.13
CA PRO A 496 11.54 24.31 -7.31
C PRO A 496 10.09 24.65 -7.65
N SER A 497 9.65 24.38 -8.89
CA SER A 497 8.28 24.62 -9.34
C SER A 497 7.31 23.48 -8.98
N LEU A 498 7.83 22.35 -8.47
CA LEU A 498 7.05 21.14 -8.22
C LEU A 498 6.72 20.98 -6.73
N THR A 499 5.44 20.70 -6.47
CA THR A 499 4.97 20.22 -5.18
C THR A 499 4.86 18.70 -5.26
N LEU A 500 5.71 18.00 -4.51
CA LEU A 500 5.81 16.54 -4.54
C LEU A 500 5.32 15.92 -3.24
N LEU A 501 4.84 14.68 -3.35
CA LEU A 501 4.26 13.92 -2.24
C LEU A 501 5.25 13.69 -1.08
N ILE A 502 6.53 13.47 -1.40
CA ILE A 502 7.59 13.19 -0.43
C ILE A 502 8.53 14.39 -0.36
N ASN A 503 8.53 15.03 0.80
CA ASN A 503 9.46 16.10 1.14
C ASN A 503 10.48 15.62 2.17
N ASP A 504 11.43 16.49 2.43
CA ASP A 504 12.41 16.34 3.48
C ASP A 504 12.46 17.62 4.33
N TYR A 505 13.28 17.65 5.38
CA TYR A 505 13.32 18.76 6.31
C TYR A 505 14.68 19.00 6.97
N HIS A 506 14.89 20.25 7.39
CA HIS A 506 15.95 20.65 8.31
C HIS A 506 15.40 20.69 9.74
N GLY A 507 16.13 20.08 10.68
CA GLY A 507 15.68 19.89 12.06
C GLY A 507 16.63 18.95 12.78
N ASP A 508 16.09 17.98 13.49
CA ASP A 508 16.81 17.02 14.34
C ASP A 508 17.20 15.70 13.64
N ARG A 509 17.02 15.58 12.32
CA ARG A 509 17.19 14.32 11.56
C ARG A 509 18.49 13.57 11.82
N ALA A 510 19.62 14.28 11.86
CA ALA A 510 20.92 13.64 12.09
C ALA A 510 21.03 13.05 13.50
N HIS A 511 20.39 13.70 14.49
CA HIS A 511 20.25 13.15 15.83
C HIS A 511 19.29 11.94 15.81
N GLN A 512 18.10 12.07 15.22
CA GLN A 512 17.13 10.97 15.12
C GLN A 512 17.71 9.73 14.44
N ARG A 513 18.44 9.87 13.33
CA ARG A 513 19.10 8.76 12.65
C ARG A 513 20.07 8.01 13.56
N ARG A 514 20.84 8.72 14.39
CA ARG A 514 21.75 8.10 15.37
C ARG A 514 20.98 7.42 16.50
N LEU A 515 19.99 8.12 17.04
CA LEU A 515 19.16 7.66 18.15
C LEU A 515 18.45 6.33 17.81
N TRP A 516 17.92 6.19 16.59
CA TRP A 516 17.16 5.01 16.17
C TRP A 516 18.00 3.85 15.60
N GLN A 517 19.32 3.99 15.42
CA GLN A 517 20.17 2.88 14.92
C GLN A 517 20.04 1.58 15.73
N PRO A 518 20.02 1.61 17.09
CA PRO A 518 19.87 0.39 17.88
C PRO A 518 18.55 -0.35 17.60
N VAL A 519 17.45 0.38 17.40
CA VAL A 519 16.13 -0.19 17.05
C VAL A 519 16.19 -0.87 15.68
N VAL A 520 16.73 -0.19 14.67
CA VAL A 520 16.88 -0.76 13.31
C VAL A 520 17.73 -2.04 13.35
N LYS A 521 18.81 -2.05 14.13
CA LYS A 521 19.65 -3.25 14.33
C LYS A 521 18.86 -4.38 14.99
N LYS A 522 18.06 -4.09 16.03
CA LYS A 522 17.28 -5.09 16.75
C LYS A 522 16.14 -5.67 15.90
N ILE A 523 15.51 -4.87 15.04
CA ILE A 523 14.53 -5.35 14.05
C ILE A 523 15.19 -6.34 13.06
N ARG A 524 16.41 -6.07 12.58
CA ARG A 524 17.13 -7.02 11.71
C ARG A 524 17.43 -8.34 12.41
N VAL A 525 17.81 -8.30 13.69
CA VAL A 525 18.02 -9.52 14.49
C VAL A 525 16.71 -10.31 14.62
N TRP A 526 15.59 -9.61 14.82
CA TRP A 526 14.26 -10.23 14.86
C TRP A 526 13.90 -10.89 13.52
N GLN A 527 14.14 -10.21 12.40
CA GLN A 527 13.95 -10.78 11.06
C GLN A 527 14.81 -12.03 10.82
N GLN A 528 16.11 -11.94 11.11
CA GLN A 528 17.05 -13.06 10.99
C GLN A 528 16.66 -14.25 11.87
N PHE A 529 16.14 -14.01 13.08
CA PHE A 529 15.63 -15.06 13.95
C PHE A 529 14.49 -15.83 13.27
N HIS A 530 13.53 -15.15 12.64
CA HIS A 530 12.43 -15.83 11.94
C HIS A 530 12.86 -16.49 10.63
N GLU A 531 13.77 -15.86 9.87
CA GLU A 531 14.34 -16.45 8.65
C GLU A 531 15.12 -17.75 8.93
N ALA A 532 15.92 -17.77 9.99
CA ALA A 532 16.71 -18.94 10.40
C ALA A 532 15.85 -20.13 10.87
N ARG A 533 14.58 -19.90 11.20
CA ARG A 533 13.69 -20.95 11.70
C ARG A 533 13.24 -21.95 10.62
N ARG A 534 13.62 -21.83 9.34
CA ARG A 534 13.12 -22.59 8.15
C ARG A 534 13.60 -24.08 7.96
N SER A 535 13.19 -25.06 8.79
CA SER A 535 12.60 -26.40 8.48
C SER A 535 12.27 -27.15 9.81
N PRO A 536 11.38 -28.17 9.92
CA PRO A 536 9.94 -28.11 10.31
C PRO A 536 9.57 -27.31 11.60
N ALA A 537 10.46 -26.50 12.15
CA ALA A 537 10.20 -25.63 13.31
C ALA A 537 9.15 -24.52 13.07
N HIS A 538 8.66 -24.29 11.83
CA HIS A 538 7.62 -23.28 11.52
C HIS A 538 6.23 -23.73 11.94
N LEU A 539 6.05 -25.04 12.18
CA LEU A 539 4.76 -25.60 12.58
C LEU A 539 4.31 -25.12 13.98
N LEU A 540 5.19 -24.45 14.73
CA LEU A 540 4.88 -23.89 16.04
C LEU A 540 5.29 -22.42 16.13
N PRO A 541 4.41 -21.55 16.67
CA PRO A 541 4.79 -20.21 17.10
C PRO A 541 6.01 -20.26 18.06
N PRO A 542 6.97 -19.32 17.95
CA PRO A 542 8.15 -19.27 18.82
C PRO A 542 7.79 -19.28 20.32
N LEU A 543 6.65 -18.68 20.66
CA LEU A 543 6.06 -18.74 21.99
C LEU A 543 4.67 -19.35 21.89
N SER A 544 4.54 -20.60 22.34
CA SER A 544 3.29 -21.36 22.24
C SER A 544 3.01 -22.12 23.53
N TYR A 545 1.74 -22.44 23.78
CA TYR A 545 1.36 -23.25 24.92
C TYR A 545 0.46 -24.41 24.54
N ARG A 546 0.52 -25.46 25.37
CA ARG A 546 -0.39 -26.61 25.35
C ARG A 546 -1.01 -26.78 26.73
N ASP A 547 -2.31 -27.00 26.74
CA ASP A 547 -3.08 -27.16 27.96
C ASP A 547 -3.58 -28.60 28.13
N ALA A 548 -3.27 -29.21 29.28
CA ALA A 548 -3.74 -30.54 29.66
C ALA A 548 -4.92 -30.51 30.65
N GLY A 549 -5.47 -29.32 30.93
CA GLY A 549 -6.53 -29.11 31.94
C GLY A 549 -5.99 -29.01 33.37
N ASN A 550 -5.06 -29.88 33.75
CA ASN A 550 -4.43 -29.88 35.08
C ASN A 550 -3.05 -29.19 35.12
N PHE A 551 -2.40 -28.99 33.96
CA PHE A 551 -1.18 -28.21 33.83
C PHE A 551 -1.07 -27.57 32.44
N LEU A 552 -0.31 -26.48 32.37
CA LEU A 552 0.05 -25.78 31.15
C LEU A 552 1.54 -26.00 30.86
N LEU A 553 1.89 -26.32 29.62
CA LEU A 553 3.27 -26.30 29.13
C LEU A 553 3.44 -25.17 28.12
N ILE A 554 4.25 -24.18 28.48
CA ILE A 554 4.62 -23.09 27.59
C ILE A 554 6.01 -23.40 27.03
N ARG A 555 6.14 -23.39 25.70
CA ARG A 555 7.40 -23.52 24.99
C ARG A 555 7.80 -22.14 24.47
N GLN A 556 9.05 -21.76 24.72
CA GLN A 556 9.60 -20.46 24.34
C GLN A 556 10.93 -20.65 23.60
N GLU A 557 11.01 -20.13 22.38
CA GLU A 557 12.25 -20.04 21.62
C GLU A 557 12.85 -18.64 21.76
N LEU A 558 14.18 -18.59 21.90
CA LEU A 558 14.97 -17.37 21.93
C LEU A 558 16.16 -17.50 20.96
N PRO A 559 16.67 -16.39 20.40
CA PRO A 559 17.73 -16.45 19.41
C PRO A 559 19.01 -17.08 19.99
N GLY A 560 19.52 -18.12 19.31
CA GLY A 560 20.77 -18.79 19.70
C GLY A 560 20.69 -19.62 20.99
N GLN A 561 19.50 -19.92 21.51
CA GLN A 561 19.31 -20.68 22.76
C GLN A 561 18.49 -21.95 22.53
N ALA A 562 18.66 -22.94 23.41
CA ALA A 562 17.77 -24.08 23.47
C ALA A 562 16.35 -23.64 23.87
N ALA A 563 15.33 -24.33 23.34
CA ALA A 563 13.94 -24.02 23.68
C ALA A 563 13.69 -24.20 25.19
N LEU A 564 13.12 -23.16 25.81
CA LEU A 564 12.73 -23.17 27.21
C LEU A 564 11.34 -23.77 27.36
N HIS A 565 11.13 -24.51 28.45
CA HIS A 565 9.84 -25.11 28.80
C HIS A 565 9.42 -24.67 30.19
N HIS A 566 8.29 -23.98 30.27
CA HIS A 566 7.71 -23.51 31.52
C HIS A 566 6.46 -24.35 31.83
N ARG A 567 6.34 -24.81 33.07
CA ARG A 567 5.19 -25.62 33.52
C ARG A 567 4.42 -24.86 34.58
N LEU A 568 3.15 -24.55 34.30
CA LEU A 568 2.23 -23.92 35.26
C LEU A 568 1.19 -24.93 35.71
N ARG A 569 0.84 -24.93 37.01
CA ARG A 569 -0.15 -25.83 37.62
C ARG A 569 -1.08 -25.02 38.54
N GLY A 570 -2.28 -25.56 38.80
CA GLY A 570 -3.23 -24.95 39.75
C GLY A 570 -3.50 -23.47 39.44
N ALA A 571 -3.38 -22.62 40.47
CA ALA A 571 -3.62 -21.18 40.36
C ALA A 571 -2.73 -20.50 39.30
N SER A 572 -1.46 -20.85 39.20
CA SER A 572 -0.55 -20.26 38.20
C SER A 572 -1.00 -20.49 36.76
N ARG A 573 -1.56 -21.67 36.45
CA ARG A 573 -2.16 -21.96 35.13
C ARG A 573 -3.40 -21.09 34.92
N ALA A 574 -4.30 -21.05 35.90
CA ALA A 574 -5.55 -20.32 35.77
C ALA A 574 -5.33 -18.81 35.59
N ILE A 575 -4.38 -18.22 36.32
CA ILE A 575 -3.99 -16.80 36.17
C ILE A 575 -3.44 -16.55 34.77
N TYR A 576 -2.55 -17.40 34.26
CA TYR A 576 -1.99 -17.23 32.92
C TYR A 576 -3.06 -17.27 31.83
N LEU A 577 -4.01 -18.21 31.93
CA LEU A 577 -5.13 -18.32 30.99
C LEU A 577 -6.12 -17.14 31.11
N ALA A 578 -6.33 -16.59 32.31
CA ALA A 578 -7.14 -15.39 32.49
C ALA A 578 -6.53 -14.15 31.80
N CYS A 579 -5.22 -14.16 31.54
CA CYS A 579 -4.52 -13.14 30.77
C CYS A 579 -4.48 -13.44 29.26
N GLU A 580 -5.19 -14.44 28.74
CA GLU A 580 -5.17 -14.76 27.30
C GLU A 580 -5.62 -13.56 26.44
N THR A 581 -6.59 -12.80 26.94
CA THR A 581 -6.95 -11.46 26.47
C THR A 581 -6.44 -10.39 27.44
N ILE A 582 -6.46 -9.12 27.01
CA ILE A 582 -6.12 -7.99 27.88
C ILE A 582 -7.04 -7.98 29.10
N VAL A 583 -6.45 -8.02 30.30
CA VAL A 583 -7.18 -8.05 31.58
C VAL A 583 -6.59 -7.06 32.57
N GLU A 584 -7.44 -6.45 33.40
CA GLU A 584 -7.02 -5.53 34.46
C GLU A 584 -6.62 -6.27 35.74
N PHE A 585 -5.66 -5.73 36.49
CA PHE A 585 -5.21 -6.30 37.77
C PHE A 585 -6.37 -6.53 38.74
N ALA A 586 -7.28 -5.56 38.84
CA ALA A 586 -8.43 -5.64 39.74
C ALA A 586 -9.37 -6.80 39.39
N GLU A 587 -9.49 -7.12 38.10
CA GLU A 587 -10.27 -8.27 37.66
C GLU A 587 -9.58 -9.58 38.01
N LEU A 588 -8.26 -9.68 37.80
CA LEU A 588 -7.49 -10.84 38.24
C LEU A 588 -7.58 -11.04 39.77
N ALA A 589 -7.47 -9.98 40.56
CA ALA A 589 -7.61 -10.04 42.01
C ALA A 589 -8.99 -10.56 42.44
N ARG A 590 -10.06 -10.19 41.70
CA ARG A 590 -11.42 -10.69 41.94
C ARG A 590 -11.59 -12.16 41.53
N LEU A 591 -10.94 -12.59 40.44
CA LEU A 591 -10.99 -13.98 39.96
C LEU A 591 -10.19 -14.94 40.85
N PHE A 592 -9.19 -14.43 41.57
CA PHE A 592 -8.30 -15.22 42.42
C PHE A 592 -8.24 -14.68 43.86
N PRO A 593 -9.37 -14.63 44.60
CA PRO A 593 -9.46 -14.02 45.93
C PRO A 593 -8.64 -14.75 47.01
N GLN A 594 -8.25 -16.00 46.74
CA GLN A 594 -7.39 -16.81 47.60
C GLN A 594 -5.93 -16.35 47.63
N LEU A 595 -5.51 -15.48 46.69
CA LEU A 595 -4.17 -14.91 46.66
C LEU A 595 -4.21 -13.47 47.16
N SER A 596 -3.21 -13.09 47.96
CA SER A 596 -3.05 -11.67 48.30
C SER A 596 -2.66 -10.87 47.05
N PRO A 597 -3.03 -9.57 46.97
CA PRO A 597 -2.62 -8.71 45.86
C PRO A 597 -1.10 -8.70 45.63
N ALA A 598 -0.30 -8.76 46.70
CA ALA A 598 1.16 -8.84 46.60
C ALA A 598 1.63 -10.14 45.94
N GLN A 599 1.07 -11.28 46.33
CA GLN A 599 1.40 -12.59 45.73
C GLN A 599 1.05 -12.62 44.23
N LEU A 600 -0.10 -12.08 43.87
CA LEU A 600 -0.52 -11.99 42.47
C LEU A 600 0.41 -11.08 41.67
N ALA A 601 0.75 -9.90 42.19
CA ALA A 601 1.66 -8.96 41.53
C ALA A 601 3.04 -9.58 41.30
N THR A 602 3.65 -10.18 42.32
CA THR A 602 4.95 -10.86 42.20
C THR A 602 4.92 -11.95 41.12
N PHE A 603 3.86 -12.77 41.08
CA PHE A 603 3.73 -13.80 40.05
C PHE A 603 3.65 -13.22 38.63
N LEU A 604 2.87 -12.14 38.44
CA LEU A 604 2.75 -11.48 37.14
C LEU A 604 4.09 -10.82 36.72
N GLU A 605 4.82 -10.22 37.66
CA GLU A 605 6.16 -9.67 37.43
C GLU A 605 7.16 -10.75 37.02
N GLU A 606 7.14 -11.92 37.65
CA GLU A 606 7.99 -13.06 37.26
C GLU A 606 7.70 -13.54 35.82
N LEU A 607 6.42 -13.60 35.44
CA LEU A 607 6.03 -13.97 34.08
C LEU A 607 6.47 -12.90 33.06
N ALA A 608 6.39 -11.62 33.44
CA ALA A 608 6.84 -10.50 32.62
C ALA A 608 8.36 -10.51 32.43
N ALA A 609 9.13 -10.76 33.50
CA ALA A 609 10.59 -10.90 33.44
C ALA A 609 11.03 -12.05 32.51
N LYS A 610 10.23 -13.13 32.46
CA LYS A 610 10.43 -14.27 31.55
C LYS A 610 9.92 -14.01 30.12
N ARG A 611 9.34 -12.84 29.84
CA ARG A 611 8.72 -12.47 28.54
C ARG A 611 7.58 -13.41 28.14
N LEU A 612 6.87 -13.99 29.12
CA LEU A 612 5.69 -14.83 28.91
C LEU A 612 4.39 -14.02 28.98
N LEU A 613 4.47 -12.83 29.59
CA LEU A 613 3.39 -11.90 29.88
C LEU A 613 3.88 -10.48 29.54
N PHE A 614 3.02 -9.66 28.94
CA PHE A 614 3.26 -8.24 28.74
C PHE A 614 2.42 -7.42 29.71
N THR A 615 2.98 -6.31 30.19
CA THR A 615 2.35 -5.44 31.19
C THR A 615 2.34 -4.00 30.71
N GLN A 616 1.21 -3.31 30.88
CA GLN A 616 1.10 -1.89 30.59
C GLN A 616 0.18 -1.24 31.61
N GLY A 617 0.76 -0.44 32.53
CA GLY A 617 0.02 0.05 33.69
C GLY A 617 -0.51 -1.12 34.53
N THR A 618 -1.81 -1.16 34.76
CA THR A 618 -2.51 -2.22 35.51
C THR A 618 -3.00 -3.38 34.64
N ARG A 619 -2.69 -3.36 33.34
CA ARG A 619 -3.17 -4.38 32.39
C ARG A 619 -2.12 -5.43 32.10
N TYR A 620 -2.58 -6.64 31.81
CA TYR A 620 -1.76 -7.81 31.54
C TYR A 620 -2.25 -8.55 30.29
N LEU A 621 -1.30 -9.12 29.54
CA LEU A 621 -1.56 -9.94 28.35
C LEU A 621 -0.55 -11.10 28.27
N ALA A 622 -1.03 -12.34 28.30
CA ALA A 622 -0.23 -13.53 28.04
C ALA A 622 0.17 -13.57 26.56
N LEU A 623 1.45 -13.83 26.27
CA LEU A 623 1.98 -13.73 24.91
C LEU A 623 2.01 -15.06 24.15
N ALA A 624 1.90 -16.19 24.85
CA ALA A 624 1.94 -17.49 24.20
C ALA A 624 0.66 -17.75 23.38
N VAL A 625 0.84 -18.26 22.17
CA VAL A 625 -0.25 -18.66 21.27
C VAL A 625 -0.70 -20.08 21.60
N HIS A 626 -2.01 -20.31 21.71
CA HIS A 626 -2.55 -21.64 21.91
C HIS A 626 -2.39 -22.47 20.63
N LYS A 627 -1.90 -23.71 20.78
CA LYS A 627 -1.90 -24.67 19.68
C LYS A 627 -3.29 -25.29 19.54
N GLU A 628 -4.15 -24.76 18.69
CA GLU A 628 -5.36 -25.49 18.29
C GLU A 628 -4.99 -26.76 17.50
N LYS A 629 -5.71 -27.86 17.77
CA LYS A 629 -5.70 -29.03 16.90
C LYS A 629 -6.59 -28.71 15.70
N GLY A 630 -6.03 -28.33 14.55
CA GLY A 630 -6.74 -28.47 13.28
C GLY A 630 -6.94 -27.25 12.38
N LEU A 631 -6.39 -26.06 12.68
CA LEU A 631 -6.26 -25.03 11.63
C LEU A 631 -5.09 -25.46 10.72
N GLY A 632 -5.46 -26.14 9.64
CA GLY A 632 -4.55 -26.72 8.66
C GLY A 632 -3.50 -25.71 8.20
N ALA A 633 -2.28 -26.20 8.05
CA ALA A 633 -1.27 -25.52 7.28
C ALA A 633 -1.89 -25.20 5.91
N VAL A 634 -2.23 -23.93 5.70
CA VAL A 634 -2.36 -23.39 4.35
C VAL A 634 -0.92 -23.31 3.87
N ASN A 635 -0.45 -24.39 3.24
CA ASN A 635 0.84 -24.45 2.58
C ASN A 635 0.89 -23.32 1.54
N GLU A 636 2.08 -22.72 1.42
CA GLU A 636 2.45 -21.66 0.48
C GLU A 636 2.02 -21.92 -0.97
#